data_AF-A0A542ZD36-F1
#
_entry.id   AF-A0A542ZD36-F1
#
_cell.length_a   1.000
_cell.length_b   1.000
_cell.length_c   1.000
_cell.angle_alpha   90.00
_cell.angle_beta   90.00
_cell.angle_gamma   90.00
#
_symmetry.space_group_name_H-M   'P 1'
#
loop_
_entity.id
_entity.type
_entity.pdbx_description
1 polymer ?
#
loop_
_entity_poly.entity_id
_entity_poly.type
_entity_poly.pdbx_seq_one_letter_code
_entity_poly.pdbx_strand_id
1 'polypeptide(L)'
;MLGMLTPPTALRRAARWLLDVDPRTRGWTPPWVLWVAGVALAMFVAVSRANPVDTWNPQPYVLGHVLHAARRMLAGEAFPLPAIDLSTPVIAASTPLTLLAPQAAAFVILALSGACAVLLVRLLGVRGWAMGLVAVAFLASASALEVLERGDWLLVLTTMAVADATLARHATTRRWSGFLGGAAVAASPIFALFALPGLIQNRWSTLWRAAAGFGVANLPAVLLSPRETWAFWRYHQLNRLAFDEEMVDHQPFASVLVHNLGIETRWATVALLALVWGLAAALVVLAVRRERFESALAAAGVAAFFWAAWPAGSLLLLPLAALLFSREPGRGSRVPAAALLLIGVLEVWRRLPEEVYATSLTTTTPLTVLILWWLVLHVIEMLEVPSLRPVGRFCTWPIVLMPFLAAYFLAGTFFYPRSNPWNPWVALMPDFNVYIVAANNVAAGLSPYAPQEWPYLYPPIAAFLALPTVPWPVASQVVWMAIKVTLWLLVMYRIGLRGWRGPFVLTALMLLMGSFSADFMMGNIQGLMVALVFLDLAPGRTVFQDLAEKRGWSWAAGRTHLLPHGVLTGFVTAIKIIPGLFLVLLLLQRQWRPVRNAVITGVAMTLLGAVLAPKATLEYAGMLLHGQLNQDIEGVGVHYVSLVIGLQRFVGEGAESVLTLVSLGVGAIGFFAAWRWYRAGRHWIGLSLCGIATVFFSPVAWNYYYVWLIPALLIVMRQIALDTPMPRWVQFILVGAVIWASYEFHLKLPNGDNPEGGEFEDLYTLSNNVVAGMLAFSSAAVLLAAAVLGRRRRNPESVPEPDEESVESEELDANRA
;
A
#
# COMPACT_ATOMS: atom_id res chain seq x y z
N MET A 1 3.56 49.02 -25.10
CA MET A 1 4.76 48.65 -24.32
C MET A 1 4.59 47.26 -23.68
N LEU A 2 4.40 46.20 -24.48
CA LEU A 2 4.31 44.81 -24.00
C LEU A 2 5.03 43.88 -24.99
N GLY A 3 6.34 44.05 -25.08
CA GLY A 3 7.19 43.29 -25.98
C GLY A 3 8.59 43.18 -25.43
N MET A 4 8.77 42.50 -24.28
CA MET A 4 10.08 42.17 -23.71
C MET A 4 9.96 41.15 -22.56
N LEU A 5 9.45 39.94 -22.82
CA LEU A 5 9.66 38.79 -21.94
C LEU A 5 9.84 37.51 -22.76
N THR A 6 10.83 37.51 -23.65
CA THR A 6 11.40 36.26 -24.14
C THR A 6 12.31 35.68 -23.06
N PRO A 7 12.07 34.44 -22.58
CA PRO A 7 12.90 33.85 -21.53
C PRO A 7 14.37 33.74 -21.98
N PRO A 8 15.35 33.90 -21.07
CA PRO A 8 16.77 33.84 -21.39
C PRO A 8 17.12 32.59 -22.20
N THR A 9 18.05 32.74 -23.15
CA THR A 9 18.56 31.63 -23.98
C THR A 9 19.04 30.42 -23.17
N ALA A 10 19.46 30.63 -21.91
CA ALA A 10 19.76 29.56 -20.95
C ALA A 10 18.52 28.76 -20.52
N LEU A 11 17.40 29.41 -20.24
CA LEU A 11 16.11 28.78 -19.90
C LEU A 11 15.52 28.03 -21.10
N ARG A 12 15.68 28.56 -22.33
CA ARG A 12 15.31 27.83 -23.55
C ARG A 12 16.24 26.66 -23.87
N ARG A 13 17.50 26.68 -23.43
CA ARG A 13 18.43 25.54 -23.55
C ARG A 13 18.17 24.50 -22.47
N ALA A 14 17.81 24.90 -21.25
CA ALA A 14 17.39 23.99 -20.18
C ALA A 14 16.04 23.33 -20.50
N ALA A 15 15.07 24.09 -21.02
CA ALA A 15 13.79 23.58 -21.50
C ALA A 15 13.98 22.67 -22.72
N ARG A 16 14.82 23.04 -23.70
CA ARG A 16 15.18 22.13 -24.82
C ARG A 16 15.98 20.92 -24.35
N TRP A 17 16.85 21.01 -23.36
CA TRP A 17 17.52 19.84 -22.78
C TRP A 17 16.56 18.90 -22.02
N LEU A 18 15.53 19.47 -21.36
CA LEU A 18 14.44 18.71 -20.75
C LEU A 18 13.52 18.03 -21.80
N LEU A 19 13.38 18.64 -22.99
CA LEU A 19 12.47 18.24 -24.06
C LEU A 19 13.11 17.44 -25.22
N ASP A 20 14.41 17.62 -25.50
CA ASP A 20 15.18 16.98 -26.56
C ASP A 20 16.07 15.85 -26.01
N VAL A 21 15.42 14.76 -25.58
CA VAL A 21 16.09 13.45 -25.50
C VAL A 21 15.61 12.63 -26.69
N ASP A 22 16.56 12.21 -27.53
CA ASP A 22 16.36 11.60 -28.86
C ASP A 22 15.34 10.43 -28.84
N PRO A 23 14.23 10.54 -29.61
CA PRO A 23 13.11 9.60 -29.67
C PRO A 23 13.35 8.33 -30.50
N ARG A 24 14.57 8.03 -30.98
CA ARG A 24 14.81 6.86 -31.85
C ARG A 24 14.56 5.49 -31.21
N THR A 25 14.37 5.40 -29.89
CA THR A 25 14.03 4.14 -29.18
C THR A 25 12.60 4.20 -28.61
N ARG A 26 11.63 3.63 -29.35
CA ARG A 26 10.19 3.44 -29.00
C ARG A 26 9.97 3.26 -27.48
N GLY A 27 9.02 3.93 -26.78
CA GLY A 27 7.83 4.64 -27.25
C GLY A 27 7.15 5.48 -26.15
N TRP A 28 6.53 6.58 -26.63
CA TRP A 28 5.38 7.33 -26.09
C TRP A 28 5.51 7.95 -24.68
N THR A 29 5.74 9.27 -24.63
CA THR A 29 5.14 10.16 -23.61
C THR A 29 3.87 10.75 -24.18
N PRO A 30 2.67 10.30 -23.77
CA PRO A 30 1.46 10.77 -24.41
C PRO A 30 1.00 12.09 -23.75
N PRO A 31 0.38 13.00 -24.52
CA PRO A 31 -0.25 14.23 -24.03
C PRO A 31 -1.22 14.05 -22.85
N TRP A 32 -1.72 12.83 -22.61
CA TRP A 32 -2.58 12.53 -21.47
C TRP A 32 -1.91 12.69 -20.11
N VAL A 33 -0.58 12.68 -19.97
CA VAL A 33 0.06 12.91 -18.64
C VAL A 33 -0.15 14.34 -18.16
N LEU A 34 -0.06 15.31 -19.08
CA LEU A 34 -0.40 16.71 -18.83
C LEU A 34 -1.91 16.89 -18.68
N TRP A 35 -2.69 16.11 -19.41
CA TRP A 35 -4.16 16.10 -19.31
C TRP A 35 -4.66 15.47 -18.01
N VAL A 36 -4.01 14.41 -17.47
CA VAL A 36 -4.34 13.75 -16.20
C VAL A 36 -3.85 14.58 -15.02
N ALA A 37 -2.68 15.21 -15.12
CA ALA A 37 -2.27 16.22 -14.14
C ALA A 37 -3.24 17.42 -14.14
N GLY A 38 -3.70 17.86 -15.31
CA GLY A 38 -4.72 18.90 -15.46
C GLY A 38 -6.11 18.47 -14.97
N VAL A 39 -6.54 17.24 -15.22
CA VAL A 39 -7.82 16.68 -14.76
C VAL A 39 -7.79 16.38 -13.27
N ALA A 40 -6.68 15.88 -12.72
CA ALA A 40 -6.51 15.70 -11.28
C ALA A 40 -6.52 17.06 -10.55
N LEU A 41 -5.87 18.07 -11.13
CA LEU A 41 -5.92 19.45 -10.63
C LEU A 41 -7.32 20.05 -10.77
N ALA A 42 -8.04 19.79 -11.86
CA ALA A 42 -9.40 20.25 -12.07
C ALA A 42 -10.42 19.51 -11.18
N MET A 43 -10.24 18.21 -10.94
CA MET A 43 -11.04 17.41 -10.00
C MET A 43 -10.76 17.85 -8.57
N PHE A 44 -9.52 18.14 -8.22
CA PHE A 44 -9.17 18.76 -6.94
C PHE A 44 -9.90 20.10 -6.78
N VAL A 45 -9.80 21.00 -7.76
CA VAL A 45 -10.52 22.30 -7.75
C VAL A 45 -12.05 22.13 -7.71
N ALA A 46 -12.60 21.10 -8.36
CA ALA A 46 -14.04 20.81 -8.34
C ALA A 46 -14.50 20.24 -6.99
N VAL A 47 -13.75 19.33 -6.38
CA VAL A 47 -13.98 18.78 -5.04
C VAL A 47 -13.86 19.88 -3.98
N SER A 48 -12.86 20.77 -4.10
CA SER A 48 -12.69 21.93 -3.22
C SER A 48 -13.81 22.96 -3.34
N ARG A 49 -14.53 23.00 -4.47
CA ARG A 49 -15.66 23.93 -4.71
C ARG A 49 -17.01 23.34 -4.36
N ALA A 50 -17.13 22.02 -4.18
CA ALA A 50 -18.40 21.33 -4.01
C ALA A 50 -18.88 21.19 -2.55
N ASN A 51 -18.01 21.39 -1.54
CA ASN A 51 -18.37 21.28 -0.11
C ASN A 51 -18.47 22.65 0.58
N PRO A 52 -19.67 23.21 0.81
CA PRO A 52 -19.88 24.33 1.72
C PRO A 52 -20.47 23.91 3.08
N VAL A 53 -20.40 22.64 3.49
CA VAL A 53 -21.02 22.15 4.74
C VAL A 53 -19.98 22.03 5.87
N ASP A 54 -20.26 22.71 6.98
CA ASP A 54 -19.41 23.07 8.13
C ASP A 54 -18.83 21.91 8.98
N THR A 55 -18.92 20.65 8.56
CA THR A 55 -18.40 19.49 9.34
C THR A 55 -17.22 18.76 8.67
N TRP A 56 -16.80 19.20 7.48
CA TRP A 56 -15.57 18.79 6.82
C TRP A 56 -14.54 19.92 6.93
N ASN A 57 -13.83 20.01 8.06
CA ASN A 57 -12.76 21.00 8.21
C ASN A 57 -11.37 20.40 7.97
N PRO A 58 -11.07 20.02 6.71
CA PRO A 58 -9.85 20.46 6.09
C PRO A 58 -10.24 21.45 5.00
N GLN A 59 -10.19 22.74 5.35
CA GLN A 59 -10.12 23.87 4.42
C GLN A 59 -11.44 24.34 3.75
N PRO A 60 -12.25 25.11 4.50
CA PRO A 60 -12.57 26.48 4.14
C PRO A 60 -11.48 27.43 4.64
N TYR A 61 -10.56 26.98 5.49
CA TYR A 61 -9.45 27.76 6.02
C TYR A 61 -8.49 28.27 4.93
N VAL A 62 -8.22 27.55 3.84
CA VAL A 62 -7.25 28.00 2.80
C VAL A 62 -7.90 28.84 1.71
N LEU A 63 -9.05 28.45 1.15
CA LEU A 63 -9.76 29.32 0.20
C LEU A 63 -10.42 30.50 0.92
N GLY A 64 -10.92 30.29 2.14
CA GLY A 64 -11.41 31.33 3.04
C GLY A 64 -10.30 32.25 3.53
N HIS A 65 -9.09 31.79 3.85
CA HIS A 65 -7.96 32.72 4.09
C HIS A 65 -7.47 33.39 2.83
N VAL A 66 -7.46 32.74 1.67
CA VAL A 66 -7.08 33.40 0.41
C VAL A 66 -8.12 34.44 0.01
N LEU A 67 -9.42 34.18 0.19
CA LEU A 67 -10.51 35.12 -0.10
C LEU A 67 -10.67 36.18 1.00
N HIS A 68 -10.45 35.85 2.27
CA HIS A 68 -10.42 36.78 3.41
C HIS A 68 -9.17 37.67 3.34
N ALA A 69 -8.01 37.12 2.97
CA ALA A 69 -6.79 37.86 2.63
C ALA A 69 -7.01 38.78 1.44
N ALA A 70 -7.64 38.29 0.36
CA ALA A 70 -7.98 39.10 -0.80
C ALA A 70 -8.98 40.21 -0.43
N ARG A 71 -9.99 39.93 0.40
CA ARG A 71 -11.00 40.90 0.85
C ARG A 71 -10.42 41.96 1.79
N ARG A 72 -9.51 41.58 2.71
CA ARG A 72 -8.78 42.52 3.58
C ARG A 72 -7.71 43.32 2.82
N MET A 73 -7.04 42.71 1.84
CA MET A 73 -6.13 43.41 0.91
C MET A 73 -6.87 44.42 0.02
N LEU A 74 -8.04 44.06 -0.51
CA LEU A 74 -8.89 44.99 -1.28
C LEU A 74 -9.48 46.10 -0.39
N ALA A 75 -9.60 45.87 0.91
CA ALA A 75 -10.01 46.86 1.91
C ALA A 75 -8.84 47.65 2.54
N GLY A 76 -7.58 47.34 2.18
CA GLY A 76 -6.39 48.04 2.70
C GLY A 76 -5.95 47.68 4.12
N GLU A 77 -6.43 46.56 4.68
CA GLU A 77 -6.11 46.13 6.05
C GLU A 77 -4.84 45.26 6.12
N ALA A 78 -4.06 45.41 7.21
CA ALA A 78 -2.81 44.68 7.43
C ALA A 78 -3.05 43.19 7.78
N PHE A 79 -2.24 42.31 7.17
CA PHE A 79 -2.32 40.86 7.30
C PHE A 79 -1.42 40.34 8.44
N PRO A 80 -1.91 39.56 9.42
CA PRO A 80 -1.04 38.80 10.30
C PRO A 80 -0.54 37.57 9.52
N LEU A 81 0.73 37.56 9.13
CA LEU A 81 1.38 36.39 8.54
C LEU A 81 1.19 35.19 9.50
N PRO A 82 0.74 34.00 9.01
CA PRO A 82 1.01 32.78 9.76
C PRO A 82 2.53 32.73 9.89
N ALA A 83 3.02 32.58 11.13
CA ALA A 83 4.45 32.53 11.41
C ALA A 83 5.08 31.47 10.51
N ILE A 84 5.70 31.91 9.42
CA ILE A 84 6.64 31.08 8.67
C ILE A 84 7.70 30.78 9.72
N ASP A 85 7.75 29.54 10.20
CA ASP A 85 8.79 29.10 11.11
C ASP A 85 10.11 29.09 10.34
N LEU A 86 10.69 30.29 10.18
CA LEU A 86 12.00 30.58 9.63
C LEU A 86 13.10 30.21 10.65
N SER A 87 12.89 29.16 11.46
CA SER A 87 13.87 28.67 12.45
C SER A 87 15.19 28.18 11.83
N THR A 88 15.32 28.18 10.50
CA THR A 88 16.62 28.11 9.81
C THR A 88 17.10 29.51 9.40
N PRO A 89 17.92 30.21 10.22
CA PRO A 89 18.52 31.50 9.87
C PRO A 89 19.28 31.48 8.53
N VAL A 90 19.74 30.30 8.10
CA VAL A 90 20.38 30.09 6.78
C VAL A 90 19.44 30.43 5.63
N ILE A 91 18.15 30.05 5.66
CA ILE A 91 17.21 30.28 4.55
C ILE A 91 16.65 31.71 4.59
N ALA A 92 16.39 32.22 5.80
CA ALA A 92 15.86 33.57 6.02
C ALA A 92 16.86 34.69 5.64
N ALA A 93 18.16 34.48 5.85
CA ALA A 93 19.17 35.52 5.60
C ALA A 93 19.80 35.49 4.21
N SER A 94 19.69 34.40 3.45
CA SER A 94 20.53 34.16 2.25
C SER A 94 19.80 34.01 0.92
N THR A 95 18.46 34.02 0.89
CA THR A 95 17.71 33.84 -0.35
C THR A 95 17.23 35.18 -0.93
N PRO A 96 17.46 35.48 -2.23
CA PRO A 96 16.88 36.65 -2.90
C PRO A 96 15.34 36.72 -2.85
N LEU A 97 14.68 35.64 -2.43
CA LEU A 97 13.24 35.59 -2.24
C LEU A 97 12.75 36.51 -1.12
N THR A 98 13.59 36.86 -0.15
CA THR A 98 13.24 37.87 0.88
C THR A 98 13.14 39.28 0.31
N LEU A 99 13.68 39.50 -0.90
CA LEU A 99 13.55 40.76 -1.65
C LEU A 99 12.27 40.81 -2.51
N LEU A 100 11.56 39.68 -2.65
CA LEU A 100 10.30 39.61 -3.38
C LEU A 100 9.12 39.88 -2.43
N ALA A 101 8.03 40.37 -3.00
CA ALA A 101 6.74 40.37 -2.30
C ALA A 101 6.41 38.92 -1.86
N PRO A 102 5.85 38.69 -0.66
CA PRO A 102 5.59 37.34 -0.14
C PRO A 102 4.83 36.42 -1.09
N GLN A 103 3.89 36.99 -1.87
CA GLN A 103 3.11 36.28 -2.89
C GLN A 103 3.97 35.80 -4.07
N ALA A 104 4.92 36.62 -4.52
CA ALA A 104 5.86 36.26 -5.58
C ALA A 104 6.89 35.24 -5.08
N ALA A 105 7.35 35.35 -3.84
CA ALA A 105 8.21 34.35 -3.20
C ALA A 105 7.50 32.98 -3.11
N ALA A 106 6.24 32.96 -2.64
CA ALA A 106 5.43 31.74 -2.55
C ALA A 106 5.19 31.10 -3.93
N PHE A 107 4.87 31.90 -4.96
CA PHE A 107 4.71 31.40 -6.32
C PHE A 107 6.01 30.80 -6.88
N VAL A 108 7.16 31.44 -6.62
CA VAL A 108 8.47 30.93 -7.05
C VAL A 108 8.81 29.61 -6.34
N ILE A 109 8.56 29.50 -5.04
CA ILE A 109 8.77 28.26 -4.28
C ILE A 109 7.87 27.14 -4.81
N LEU A 110 6.59 27.41 -5.02
CA LEU A 110 5.65 26.44 -5.58
C LEU A 110 6.08 25.94 -6.96
N ALA A 111 6.47 26.86 -7.85
CA ALA A 111 6.94 26.54 -9.21
C ALA A 111 8.24 25.73 -9.19
N LEU A 112 9.20 26.11 -8.33
CA LEU A 112 10.47 25.38 -8.15
C LEU A 112 10.23 23.98 -7.58
N SER A 113 9.37 23.85 -6.57
CA SER A 113 9.01 22.57 -5.96
C SER A 113 8.32 21.65 -6.98
N GLY A 114 7.39 22.15 -7.79
CA GLY A 114 6.78 21.38 -8.88
C GLY A 114 7.78 20.91 -9.94
N ALA A 115 8.71 21.78 -10.35
CA ALA A 115 9.78 21.41 -11.29
C ALA A 115 10.75 20.37 -10.69
N CYS A 116 11.11 20.54 -9.42
CA CYS A 116 11.96 19.63 -8.66
C CYS A 116 11.33 18.25 -8.50
N ALA A 117 10.01 18.17 -8.25
CA ALA A 117 9.26 16.91 -8.20
C ALA A 117 9.45 16.08 -9.48
N VAL A 118 9.21 16.70 -10.64
CA VAL A 118 9.31 16.04 -11.95
C VAL A 118 10.76 15.63 -12.24
N LEU A 119 11.72 16.51 -11.93
CA LEU A 119 13.13 16.24 -12.12
C LEU A 119 13.60 15.08 -11.23
N LEU A 120 13.21 15.06 -9.95
CA LEU A 120 13.57 14.03 -8.98
C LEU A 120 13.12 12.64 -9.43
N VAL A 121 11.86 12.49 -9.86
CA VAL A 121 11.33 11.22 -10.39
C VAL A 121 12.14 10.74 -11.60
N ARG A 122 12.54 11.66 -12.48
CA ARG A 122 13.34 11.36 -13.68
C ARG A 122 14.78 10.97 -13.34
N LEU A 123 15.40 11.63 -12.35
CA LEU A 123 16.76 11.34 -11.88
C LEU A 123 16.89 9.95 -11.27
N LEU A 124 15.84 9.45 -10.63
CA LEU A 124 15.75 8.09 -10.08
C LEU A 124 15.46 7.01 -11.14
N GLY A 125 15.54 7.35 -12.43
CA GLY A 125 15.44 6.38 -13.52
C GLY A 125 14.01 5.93 -13.87
N VAL A 126 12.97 6.51 -13.26
CA VAL A 126 11.56 6.21 -13.59
C VAL A 126 11.21 6.85 -14.93
N ARG A 127 10.62 6.08 -15.86
CA ARG A 127 10.33 6.52 -17.23
C ARG A 127 8.93 6.11 -17.71
N GLY A 128 8.43 6.81 -18.73
CA GLY A 128 7.15 6.51 -19.38
C GLY A 128 5.95 6.75 -18.46
N TRP A 129 4.92 5.91 -18.54
CA TRP A 129 3.69 6.04 -17.73
C TRP A 129 3.96 6.02 -16.21
N ALA A 130 4.99 5.29 -15.77
CA ALA A 130 5.37 5.20 -14.36
C ALA A 130 5.81 6.55 -13.80
N MET A 131 6.39 7.43 -14.63
CA MET A 131 6.75 8.78 -14.21
C MET A 131 5.52 9.59 -13.81
N GLY A 132 4.44 9.48 -14.60
CA GLY A 132 3.17 10.14 -14.28
C GLY A 132 2.56 9.59 -13.00
N LEU A 133 2.57 8.26 -12.81
CA LEU A 133 2.04 7.64 -11.59
C LEU A 133 2.84 8.07 -10.35
N VAL A 134 4.17 7.98 -10.38
CA VAL A 134 5.02 8.37 -9.25
C VAL A 134 4.91 9.87 -8.98
N ALA A 135 4.86 10.70 -10.02
CA ALA A 135 4.70 12.15 -9.85
C ALA A 135 3.32 12.53 -9.28
N VAL A 136 2.24 11.89 -9.73
CA VAL A 136 0.88 12.13 -9.20
C VAL A 136 0.78 11.61 -7.77
N ALA A 137 1.22 10.38 -7.51
CA ALA A 137 1.32 9.80 -6.16
C ALA A 137 2.10 10.70 -5.20
N PHE A 138 3.20 11.27 -5.68
CA PHE A 138 4.04 12.17 -4.91
C PHE A 138 3.43 13.55 -4.68
N LEU A 139 2.94 14.21 -5.74
CA LEU A 139 2.37 15.57 -5.63
C LEU A 139 1.07 15.55 -4.84
N ALA A 140 0.31 14.46 -4.97
CA ALA A 140 -0.82 14.17 -4.11
C ALA A 140 -0.35 13.49 -2.81
N SER A 141 0.85 13.77 -2.28
CA SER A 141 1.29 13.29 -0.95
C SER A 141 1.02 14.31 0.16
N ALA A 142 0.70 13.92 1.42
CA ALA A 142 0.43 14.88 2.52
C ALA A 142 1.66 15.76 2.68
N SER A 143 2.80 15.12 2.70
CA SER A 143 4.09 15.75 2.84
C SER A 143 4.41 16.67 1.68
N ALA A 144 4.04 16.33 0.44
CA ALA A 144 4.25 17.23 -0.69
C ALA A 144 3.29 18.41 -0.64
N LEU A 145 2.00 18.16 -0.40
CA LEU A 145 1.01 19.21 -0.23
C LEU A 145 1.39 20.13 0.91
N GLU A 146 1.87 19.61 2.03
CA GLU A 146 2.34 20.37 3.19
C GLU A 146 3.58 21.19 2.90
N VAL A 147 4.57 20.61 2.20
CA VAL A 147 5.76 21.36 1.78
C VAL A 147 5.39 22.46 0.78
N LEU A 148 4.41 22.21 -0.09
CA LEU A 148 3.86 23.22 -1.00
C LEU A 148 3.04 24.29 -0.25
N GLU A 149 2.24 23.91 0.74
CA GLU A 149 1.41 24.78 1.59
C GLU A 149 2.26 25.66 2.52
N ARG A 150 3.27 25.07 3.16
CA ARG A 150 4.20 25.76 4.08
C ARG A 150 5.31 26.51 3.34
N GLY A 151 5.47 26.30 2.03
CA GLY A 151 6.57 26.87 1.25
C GLY A 151 7.95 26.37 1.68
N ASP A 152 8.04 25.10 2.11
CA ASP A 152 9.27 24.49 2.58
C ASP A 152 10.20 24.13 1.41
N TRP A 153 11.52 24.22 1.63
CA TRP A 153 12.56 23.92 0.67
C TRP A 153 12.92 22.44 0.59
N LEU A 154 12.37 21.59 1.45
CA LEU A 154 12.77 20.18 1.59
C LEU A 154 12.78 19.41 0.25
N LEU A 155 11.82 19.67 -0.64
CA LEU A 155 11.76 19.06 -1.97
C LEU A 155 12.90 19.52 -2.89
N VAL A 156 13.23 20.80 -2.84
CA VAL A 156 14.37 21.37 -3.59
C VAL A 156 15.68 20.77 -3.08
N LEU A 157 15.87 20.73 -1.75
CA LEU A 157 17.07 20.17 -1.13
C LEU A 157 17.23 18.68 -1.44
N THR A 158 16.15 17.91 -1.40
CA THR A 158 16.13 16.49 -1.78
C THR A 158 16.53 16.31 -3.24
N THR A 159 15.99 17.14 -4.13
CA THR A 159 16.31 17.12 -5.56
C THR A 159 17.77 17.47 -5.82
N MET A 160 18.32 18.45 -5.09
CA MET A 160 19.74 18.79 -5.15
C MET A 160 20.62 17.62 -4.71
N ALA A 161 20.30 16.99 -3.57
CA ALA A 161 21.07 15.86 -3.03
C ALA A 161 21.07 14.64 -3.99
N VAL A 162 19.91 14.30 -4.56
CA VAL A 162 19.77 13.20 -5.52
C VAL A 162 20.44 13.54 -6.84
N ALA A 163 20.28 14.77 -7.35
CA ALA A 163 20.95 15.24 -8.56
C ALA A 163 22.48 15.15 -8.42
N ASP A 164 23.02 15.57 -7.29
CA ASP A 164 24.46 15.53 -7.01
C ASP A 164 25.01 14.10 -7.04
N ALA A 165 24.29 13.17 -6.40
CA ALA A 165 24.62 11.77 -6.41
C ALA A 165 24.58 11.19 -7.84
N THR A 166 23.58 11.56 -8.66
CA THR A 166 23.48 11.09 -10.05
C THR A 166 24.58 11.67 -10.94
N LEU A 167 24.98 12.93 -10.76
CA LEU A 167 26.10 13.55 -11.48
C LEU A 167 27.42 12.82 -11.23
N ALA A 168 27.58 12.20 -10.05
CA ALA A 168 28.75 11.39 -9.71
C ALA A 168 28.87 10.07 -10.50
N ARG A 169 27.79 9.63 -11.17
CA ARG A 169 27.74 8.41 -12.01
C ARG A 169 28.36 8.62 -13.39
N HIS A 170 28.26 9.82 -13.98
CA HIS A 170 28.64 10.05 -15.36
C HIS A 170 30.01 10.71 -15.48
N ALA A 171 30.92 10.08 -16.23
CA ALA A 171 32.32 10.51 -16.36
C ALA A 171 32.48 11.96 -16.81
N THR A 172 31.58 12.44 -17.67
CA THR A 172 31.59 13.81 -18.24
C THR A 172 31.11 14.89 -17.26
N THR A 173 30.24 14.55 -16.32
CA THR A 173 29.66 15.48 -15.34
C THR A 173 30.29 15.35 -13.95
N ARG A 174 31.15 14.34 -13.75
CA ARG A 174 31.83 13.99 -12.50
C ARG A 174 32.63 15.14 -11.84
N ARG A 175 33.04 16.14 -12.63
CA ARG A 175 33.75 17.32 -12.11
C ARG A 175 32.85 18.26 -11.27
N TRP A 176 31.53 18.16 -11.44
CA TRP A 176 30.55 18.98 -10.76
C TRP A 176 29.88 18.28 -9.56
N SER A 177 30.16 16.99 -9.32
CA SER A 177 29.56 16.23 -8.23
C SER A 177 30.16 16.61 -6.86
N GLY A 178 29.31 16.65 -5.83
CA GLY A 178 29.63 16.98 -4.44
C GLY A 178 29.03 18.31 -4.02
N PHE A 179 28.99 19.30 -4.93
CA PHE A 179 28.65 20.68 -4.60
C PHE A 179 27.18 20.85 -4.20
N LEU A 180 26.25 20.26 -4.97
CA LEU A 180 24.81 20.39 -4.69
C LEU A 180 24.41 19.64 -3.43
N GLY A 181 25.04 18.49 -3.14
CA GLY A 181 24.87 17.76 -1.89
C GLY A 181 25.39 18.55 -0.70
N GLY A 182 26.56 19.17 -0.82
CA GLY A 182 27.11 20.07 0.19
C GLY A 182 26.22 21.28 0.50
N ALA A 183 25.65 21.90 -0.54
CA ALA A 183 24.70 22.99 -0.38
C ALA A 183 23.37 22.53 0.28
N ALA A 184 22.89 21.32 -0.03
CA ALA A 184 21.73 20.75 0.65
C ALA A 184 22.01 20.49 2.15
N VAL A 185 23.19 19.97 2.47
CA VAL A 185 23.65 19.77 3.86
C VAL A 185 23.75 21.09 4.62
N ALA A 186 24.17 22.17 3.97
CA ALA A 186 24.22 23.50 4.55
C ALA A 186 22.85 24.04 4.98
N ALA A 187 21.77 23.63 4.30
CA ALA A 187 20.42 23.99 4.70
C ALA A 187 19.87 23.02 5.76
N SER A 188 20.19 21.72 5.66
CA SER A 188 19.77 20.71 6.64
C SER A 188 20.75 19.52 6.74
N PRO A 189 21.23 19.17 7.95
CA PRO A 189 22.17 18.06 8.14
C PRO A 189 21.61 16.69 7.72
N ILE A 190 20.30 16.57 7.57
CA ILE A 190 19.59 15.35 7.16
C ILE A 190 20.08 14.81 5.79
N PHE A 191 20.57 15.70 4.93
CA PHE A 191 21.04 15.34 3.58
C PHE A 191 22.48 14.82 3.56
N ALA A 192 23.18 14.77 4.70
CA ALA A 192 24.57 14.30 4.77
C ALA A 192 24.71 12.83 4.30
N LEU A 193 23.67 12.02 4.53
CA LEU A 193 23.60 10.63 4.06
C LEU A 193 23.64 10.49 2.53
N PHE A 194 23.20 11.51 1.78
CA PHE A 194 23.29 11.52 0.32
C PHE A 194 24.72 11.80 -0.19
N ALA A 195 25.61 12.34 0.66
CA ALA A 195 27.01 12.60 0.32
C ALA A 195 27.93 11.38 0.61
N LEU A 196 27.49 10.44 1.46
CA LEU A 196 28.23 9.22 1.82
C LEU A 196 28.72 8.38 0.63
N PRO A 197 27.94 8.19 -0.46
CA PRO A 197 28.42 7.46 -1.65
C PRO A 197 29.75 7.99 -2.22
N GLY A 198 29.97 9.31 -2.15
CA GLY A 198 31.23 9.94 -2.58
C GLY A 198 32.41 9.67 -1.65
N LEU A 199 32.14 9.64 -0.34
CA LEU A 199 33.14 9.33 0.70
C LEU A 199 33.62 7.88 0.61
N ILE A 200 32.69 6.94 0.45
CA ILE A 200 32.95 5.49 0.42
C ILE A 200 33.83 5.08 -0.77
N GLN A 201 33.74 5.82 -1.88
CA GLN A 201 34.54 5.58 -3.07
C GLN A 201 35.93 6.25 -3.02
N ASN A 202 36.37 6.73 -1.84
CA ASN A 202 37.63 7.47 -1.63
C ASN A 202 37.79 8.68 -2.58
N ARG A 203 36.69 9.33 -2.95
CA ARG A 203 36.71 10.46 -3.90
C ARG A 203 36.89 11.80 -3.17
N TRP A 204 38.10 12.06 -2.67
CA TRP A 204 38.44 13.30 -1.96
C TRP A 204 38.08 14.59 -2.71
N SER A 205 38.17 14.60 -4.03
CA SER A 205 37.76 15.76 -4.84
C SER A 205 36.24 16.07 -4.73
N THR A 206 35.42 15.05 -4.50
CA THR A 206 33.96 15.19 -4.31
C THR A 206 33.67 15.74 -2.92
N LEU A 207 34.43 15.31 -1.90
CA LEU A 207 34.34 15.83 -0.55
C LEU A 207 34.76 17.30 -0.47
N TRP A 208 35.84 17.69 -1.13
CA TRP A 208 36.24 19.10 -1.20
C TRP A 208 35.19 19.97 -1.89
N ARG A 209 34.54 19.46 -2.95
CA ARG A 209 33.42 20.15 -3.60
C ARG A 209 32.17 20.22 -2.72
N ALA A 210 31.90 19.20 -1.92
CA ALA A 210 30.82 19.23 -0.93
C ALA A 210 31.10 20.23 0.19
N ALA A 211 32.33 20.26 0.71
CA ALA A 211 32.76 21.28 1.67
C ALA A 211 32.67 22.70 1.07
N ALA A 212 33.06 22.86 -0.20
CA ALA A 212 32.91 24.13 -0.91
C ALA A 212 31.44 24.52 -1.10
N GLY A 213 30.57 23.60 -1.49
CA GLY A 213 29.12 23.85 -1.60
C GLY A 213 28.49 24.22 -0.27
N PHE A 214 28.86 23.53 0.80
CA PHE A 214 28.43 23.84 2.16
C PHE A 214 28.88 25.23 2.61
N GLY A 215 30.16 25.55 2.38
CA GLY A 215 30.75 26.83 2.72
C GLY A 215 30.13 27.99 1.94
N VAL A 216 29.96 27.85 0.62
CA VAL A 216 29.34 28.88 -0.23
C VAL A 216 27.88 29.12 0.16
N ALA A 217 27.12 28.07 0.47
CA ALA A 217 25.72 28.21 0.87
C ALA A 217 25.56 28.89 2.25
N ASN A 218 26.46 28.64 3.20
CA ASN A 218 26.44 29.29 4.51
C ASN A 218 27.15 30.66 4.54
N LEU A 219 27.97 30.99 3.54
CA LEU A 219 28.81 32.20 3.55
C LEU A 219 28.00 33.48 3.83
N PRO A 220 26.82 33.72 3.21
CA PRO A 220 26.02 34.90 3.52
C PRO A 220 25.54 34.92 4.98
N ALA A 221 25.08 33.79 5.52
CA ALA A 221 24.60 33.70 6.90
C ALA A 221 25.74 33.92 7.91
N VAL A 222 26.92 33.37 7.65
CA VAL A 222 28.11 33.58 8.47
C VAL A 222 28.59 35.03 8.44
N LEU A 223 28.54 35.69 7.27
CA LEU A 223 28.94 37.08 7.12
C LEU A 223 27.94 38.07 7.73
N LEU A 224 26.63 37.79 7.58
CA LEU A 224 25.56 38.68 8.04
C LEU A 224 25.25 38.46 9.53
N SER A 225 25.29 37.21 10.01
CA SER A 225 24.93 36.87 11.39
C SER A 225 25.70 35.65 11.92
N PRO A 226 26.99 35.81 12.25
CA PRO A 226 27.87 34.70 12.64
C PRO A 226 27.44 34.03 13.96
N ARG A 227 26.94 34.80 14.93
CA ARG A 227 26.51 34.26 16.24
C ARG A 227 25.26 33.40 16.12
N GLU A 228 24.27 33.86 15.36
CA GLU A 228 23.02 33.13 15.12
C GLU A 228 23.26 31.88 14.27
N THR A 229 24.14 31.99 13.26
CA THR A 229 24.57 30.84 12.46
C THR A 229 25.27 29.79 13.34
N TRP A 230 26.15 30.21 14.25
CA TRP A 230 26.81 29.29 15.19
C TRP A 230 25.82 28.66 16.19
N ALA A 231 24.89 29.45 16.74
CA ALA A 231 23.86 28.98 17.66
C ALA A 231 22.91 27.96 17.01
N PHE A 232 22.54 28.18 15.74
CA PHE A 232 21.73 27.26 14.95
C PHE A 232 22.37 25.86 14.86
N TRP A 233 23.66 25.81 14.47
CA TRP A 233 24.40 24.56 14.33
C TRP A 233 24.74 23.88 15.67
N ARG A 234 24.89 24.65 16.75
CA ARG A 234 25.26 24.12 18.07
C ARG A 234 24.08 23.69 18.94
N TYR A 235 22.98 24.44 18.95
CA TYR A 235 21.92 24.31 19.97
C TYR A 235 20.57 23.86 19.38
N HIS A 236 20.10 24.53 18.32
CA HIS A 236 18.78 24.25 17.76
C HIS A 236 18.69 22.88 17.08
N GLN A 237 19.73 22.48 16.35
CA GLN A 237 19.72 21.18 15.67
C GLN A 237 19.84 19.99 16.62
N LEU A 238 20.57 20.13 17.74
CA LEU A 238 20.68 19.06 18.74
C LEU A 238 19.41 18.91 19.58
N ASN A 239 18.75 20.02 19.95
CA ASN A 239 17.49 19.96 20.70
C ASN A 239 16.30 19.45 19.86
N ARG A 240 16.32 19.67 18.53
CA ARG A 240 15.37 19.00 17.61
C ARG A 240 15.49 17.47 17.62
N LEU A 241 16.56 16.90 18.18
CA LEU A 241 16.75 15.45 18.29
C LEU A 241 16.18 14.86 19.57
N ALA A 242 15.76 15.63 20.57
CA ALA A 242 15.10 15.06 21.75
C ALA A 242 13.60 14.93 21.47
N PHE A 243 13.01 13.75 21.69
CA PHE A 243 11.56 13.66 21.73
C PHE A 243 11.08 14.42 22.97
N ASP A 244 10.12 15.32 22.80
CA ASP A 244 9.38 15.87 23.94
C ASP A 244 8.49 14.78 24.56
N GLU A 245 8.15 14.88 25.84
CA GLU A 245 7.35 13.88 26.56
C GLU A 245 6.01 13.62 25.87
N GLU A 246 5.35 14.69 25.39
CA GLU A 246 4.11 14.60 24.62
C GLU A 246 4.31 13.85 23.30
N MET A 247 5.45 14.05 22.61
CA MET A 247 5.77 13.31 21.38
C MET A 247 6.04 11.82 21.63
N VAL A 248 6.59 11.46 22.80
CA VAL A 248 6.88 10.06 23.14
C VAL A 248 5.61 9.23 23.24
N ASP A 249 4.55 9.77 23.85
CA ASP A 249 3.24 9.13 23.94
C ASP A 249 2.62 8.84 22.56
N HIS A 250 2.97 9.67 21.59
CA HIS A 250 2.49 9.57 20.21
C HIS A 250 3.44 8.79 19.29
N GLN A 251 4.61 8.36 19.78
CA GLN A 251 5.62 7.61 19.04
C GLN A 251 5.83 6.23 19.67
N PRO A 252 5.19 5.16 19.20
CA PRO A 252 5.12 3.87 19.88
C PRO A 252 6.45 3.21 20.18
N PHE A 253 7.49 3.41 19.35
CA PHE A 253 8.83 2.94 19.70
C PHE A 253 9.46 3.77 20.82
N ALA A 254 9.29 5.08 20.78
CA ALA A 254 9.73 5.94 21.86
C ALA A 254 8.94 5.61 23.13
N SER A 255 7.62 5.45 23.06
CA SER A 255 6.73 4.99 24.13
C SER A 255 7.16 3.65 24.71
N VAL A 256 7.49 2.63 23.89
CA VAL A 256 7.99 1.35 24.40
C VAL A 256 9.36 1.51 25.09
N LEU A 257 10.27 2.28 24.49
CA LEU A 257 11.59 2.52 25.10
C LEU A 257 11.46 3.31 26.41
N VAL A 258 10.57 4.30 26.45
CA VAL A 258 10.43 5.24 27.56
C VAL A 258 9.52 4.69 28.65
N HIS A 259 8.30 4.28 28.32
CA HIS A 259 7.30 3.81 29.29
C HIS A 259 7.47 2.35 29.68
N ASN A 260 7.81 1.46 28.74
CA ASN A 260 7.92 0.03 29.06
C ASN A 260 9.33 -0.35 29.53
N LEU A 261 10.36 0.26 28.95
CA LEU A 261 11.77 -0.04 29.27
C LEU A 261 12.43 1.01 30.17
N GLY A 262 11.72 2.09 30.51
CA GLY A 262 12.21 3.11 31.45
C GLY A 262 13.38 3.95 30.92
N ILE A 263 13.59 4.02 29.61
CA ILE A 263 14.70 4.75 28.98
C ILE A 263 14.34 6.23 28.89
N GLU A 264 15.17 7.13 29.39
CA GLU A 264 14.91 8.57 29.24
C GLU A 264 14.76 8.97 27.76
N THR A 265 13.85 9.90 27.47
CA THR A 265 13.50 10.36 26.11
C THR A 265 14.71 10.71 25.25
N ARG A 266 15.68 11.44 25.80
CA ARG A 266 16.94 11.79 25.11
C ARG A 266 17.74 10.56 24.64
N TRP A 267 17.78 9.49 25.43
CA TRP A 267 18.53 8.27 25.09
C TRP A 267 17.73 7.38 24.15
N ALA A 268 16.41 7.36 24.27
CA ALA A 268 15.53 6.67 23.34
C ALA A 268 15.69 7.24 21.91
N THR A 269 15.76 8.58 21.76
CA THR A 269 15.98 9.16 20.43
C THR A 269 17.37 8.83 19.88
N VAL A 270 18.42 8.96 20.69
CA VAL A 270 19.78 8.63 20.26
C VAL A 270 19.89 7.16 19.84
N ALA A 271 19.26 6.24 20.57
CA ALA A 271 19.26 4.82 20.23
C ALA A 271 18.54 4.54 18.89
N LEU A 272 17.37 5.14 18.67
CA LEU A 272 16.61 5.01 17.42
C LEU A 272 17.37 5.61 16.24
N LEU A 273 17.94 6.81 16.41
CA LEU A 273 18.76 7.47 15.38
C LEU A 273 19.99 6.63 15.03
N ALA A 274 20.72 6.14 16.03
CA ALA A 274 21.90 5.30 15.83
C ALA A 274 21.55 4.00 15.08
N LEU A 275 20.43 3.37 15.43
CA LEU A 275 19.96 2.16 14.77
C LEU A 275 19.61 2.41 13.30
N VAL A 276 18.77 3.41 13.02
CA VAL A 276 18.31 3.71 11.65
C VAL A 276 19.46 4.20 10.78
N TRP A 277 20.23 5.20 11.24
CA TRP A 277 21.32 5.78 10.47
C TRP A 277 22.47 4.81 10.31
N GLY A 278 22.78 4.00 11.33
CA GLY A 278 23.78 2.94 11.23
C GLY A 278 23.41 1.90 10.16
N LEU A 279 22.17 1.41 10.17
CA LEU A 279 21.67 0.46 9.18
C LEU A 279 21.64 1.05 7.76
N ALA A 280 21.16 2.28 7.61
CA ALA A 280 21.12 2.93 6.31
C ALA A 280 22.51 3.28 5.77
N ALA A 281 23.43 3.75 6.62
CA ALA A 281 24.81 3.98 6.22
C ALA A 281 25.47 2.67 5.76
N ALA A 282 25.28 1.57 6.50
CA ALA A 282 25.77 0.24 6.10
C ALA A 282 25.19 -0.18 4.74
N LEU A 283 23.89 0.05 4.51
CA LEU A 283 23.25 -0.18 3.21
C LEU A 283 23.83 0.64 2.08
N VAL A 284 24.01 1.93 2.30
CA VAL A 284 24.59 2.85 1.33
C VAL A 284 26.00 2.36 0.95
N VAL A 285 26.82 1.99 1.93
CA VAL A 285 28.15 1.39 1.72
C VAL A 285 28.09 0.15 0.84
N LEU A 286 27.22 -0.80 1.19
CA LEU A 286 27.11 -2.07 0.48
C LEU A 286 26.56 -1.89 -0.94
N ALA A 287 25.49 -1.10 -1.09
CA ALA A 287 24.85 -0.82 -2.36
C ALA A 287 25.81 -0.12 -3.32
N VAL A 288 26.61 0.84 -2.82
CA VAL A 288 27.64 1.51 -3.61
C VAL A 288 28.75 0.55 -4.04
N ARG A 289 29.23 -0.32 -3.14
CA ARG A 289 30.25 -1.35 -3.47
C ARG A 289 29.75 -2.37 -4.50
N ARG A 290 28.43 -2.59 -4.56
CA ARG A 290 27.77 -3.51 -5.49
C ARG A 290 27.23 -2.83 -6.76
N GLU A 291 27.56 -1.56 -6.98
CA GLU A 291 27.08 -0.76 -8.13
C GLU A 291 25.55 -0.62 -8.21
N ARG A 292 24.82 -0.86 -7.12
CA ARG A 292 23.35 -0.78 -7.04
C ARG A 292 22.92 0.57 -6.49
N PHE A 293 23.12 1.63 -7.25
CA PHE A 293 23.03 2.98 -6.69
C PHE A 293 21.58 3.45 -6.41
N GLU A 294 20.57 2.98 -7.13
CA GLU A 294 19.16 3.29 -6.74
C GLU A 294 18.86 2.80 -5.32
N SER A 295 19.46 1.67 -4.92
CA SER A 295 19.35 1.16 -3.54
C SER A 295 20.08 2.00 -2.51
N ALA A 296 21.20 2.61 -2.89
CA ALA A 296 21.92 3.53 -2.02
C ALA A 296 21.11 4.81 -1.78
N LEU A 297 20.50 5.37 -2.84
CA LEU A 297 19.62 6.53 -2.70
C LEU A 297 18.36 6.23 -1.89
N ALA A 298 17.75 5.05 -2.10
CA ALA A 298 16.64 4.56 -1.29
C ALA A 298 16.98 4.49 0.20
N ALA A 299 18.12 3.90 0.55
CA ALA A 299 18.56 3.80 1.94
C ALA A 299 18.85 5.18 2.57
N ALA A 300 19.49 6.08 1.81
CA ALA A 300 19.77 7.44 2.27
C ALA A 300 18.49 8.26 2.51
N GLY A 301 17.52 8.19 1.59
CA GLY A 301 16.22 8.84 1.75
C GLY A 301 15.44 8.28 2.94
N VAL A 302 15.45 6.96 3.11
CA VAL A 302 14.77 6.31 4.23
C VAL A 302 15.36 6.68 5.61
N ALA A 303 16.68 6.78 5.77
CA ALA A 303 17.22 7.23 7.05
C ALA A 303 17.07 8.73 7.28
N ALA A 304 17.00 9.50 6.20
CA ALA A 304 16.61 10.89 6.26
C ALA A 304 15.15 11.04 6.71
N PHE A 305 14.23 10.15 6.31
CA PHE A 305 12.83 10.13 6.80
C PHE A 305 12.74 10.09 8.33
N PHE A 306 13.49 9.19 8.98
CA PHE A 306 13.47 9.04 10.44
C PHE A 306 13.94 10.25 11.24
N TRP A 307 14.70 11.14 10.60
CA TRP A 307 15.21 12.36 11.21
C TRP A 307 14.24 13.53 11.04
N ALA A 308 13.36 13.48 10.03
CA ALA A 308 12.31 14.45 9.83
C ALA A 308 11.01 13.91 10.44
N ALA A 309 10.72 14.30 11.68
CA ALA A 309 9.39 14.08 12.24
C ALA A 309 8.31 14.65 11.30
N TRP A 310 7.14 14.02 11.35
CA TRP A 310 5.92 14.34 10.60
C TRP A 310 5.68 15.85 10.43
N PRO A 311 5.15 16.33 9.28
CA PRO A 311 4.58 15.56 8.17
C PRO A 311 5.48 15.52 6.93
N ALA A 312 6.52 16.37 6.84
CA ALA A 312 7.31 16.54 5.61
C ALA A 312 8.27 15.37 5.29
N GLY A 313 8.47 14.44 6.22
CA GLY A 313 9.43 13.33 6.10
C GLY A 313 9.15 12.37 4.95
N SER A 314 7.89 12.07 4.59
CA SER A 314 7.56 11.03 3.59
C SER A 314 8.08 11.33 2.18
N LEU A 315 8.41 12.60 1.89
CA LEU A 315 9.10 13.01 0.66
C LEU A 315 10.41 12.26 0.44
N LEU A 316 11.04 11.82 1.52
CA LEU A 316 12.32 11.13 1.50
C LEU A 316 12.15 9.61 1.28
N LEU A 317 10.92 9.09 1.22
CA LEU A 317 10.58 7.72 0.79
C LEU A 317 10.49 7.57 -0.75
N LEU A 318 10.63 8.66 -1.51
CA LEU A 318 10.58 8.63 -2.97
C LEU A 318 11.67 7.80 -3.66
N PRO A 319 12.93 7.84 -3.19
CA PRO A 319 13.98 7.00 -3.74
C PRO A 319 13.68 5.51 -3.57
N LEU A 320 12.94 5.14 -2.52
CA LEU A 320 12.39 3.80 -2.33
C LEU A 320 11.27 3.52 -3.35
N ALA A 321 10.34 4.45 -3.59
CA ALA A 321 9.33 4.32 -4.64
C ALA A 321 9.94 4.07 -6.03
N ALA A 322 11.05 4.73 -6.33
CA ALA A 322 11.75 4.54 -7.60
C ALA A 322 12.39 3.15 -7.75
N LEU A 323 12.69 2.45 -6.65
CA LEU A 323 13.14 1.04 -6.72
C LEU A 323 12.11 0.13 -7.40
N LEU A 324 10.82 0.46 -7.36
CA LEU A 324 9.78 -0.32 -8.06
C LEU A 324 9.93 -0.30 -9.57
N PHE A 325 10.35 0.84 -10.10
CA PHE A 325 10.35 1.11 -11.53
C PHE A 325 11.76 1.08 -12.11
N SER A 326 12.80 0.96 -11.28
CA SER A 326 14.18 0.81 -11.72
C SER A 326 14.50 -0.65 -12.05
N ARG A 327 15.38 -0.84 -13.04
CA ARG A 327 15.81 -2.17 -13.51
C ARG A 327 16.94 -2.79 -12.69
N GLU A 328 17.70 -1.96 -11.96
CA GLU A 328 18.89 -2.33 -11.19
C GLU A 328 18.64 -3.22 -9.94
N PRO A 329 17.58 -3.03 -9.12
CA PRO A 329 17.42 -3.77 -7.88
C PRO A 329 16.88 -5.18 -8.08
N GLY A 330 17.27 -6.08 -7.17
CA GLY A 330 16.79 -7.44 -7.10
C GLY A 330 15.29 -7.53 -6.76
N ARG A 331 14.69 -8.69 -7.06
CA ARG A 331 13.26 -8.96 -6.84
C ARG A 331 12.83 -8.80 -5.38
N GLY A 332 13.74 -9.00 -4.43
CA GLY A 332 13.49 -8.85 -3.00
C GLY A 332 13.24 -7.41 -2.57
N SER A 333 13.83 -6.43 -3.26
CA SER A 333 13.83 -5.03 -2.84
C SER A 333 12.69 -4.22 -3.45
N ARG A 334 12.22 -4.59 -4.65
CA ARG A 334 11.07 -3.94 -5.30
C ARG A 334 9.77 -4.18 -4.55
N VAL A 335 9.61 -5.35 -3.95
CA VAL A 335 8.37 -5.76 -3.28
C VAL A 335 8.08 -4.90 -2.03
N PRO A 336 9.04 -4.68 -1.11
CA PRO A 336 8.90 -3.72 -0.02
C PRO A 336 8.77 -2.26 -0.46
N ALA A 337 9.46 -1.88 -1.53
CA ALA A 337 9.33 -0.55 -2.10
C ALA A 337 7.89 -0.23 -2.52
N ALA A 338 7.16 -1.22 -3.05
CA ALA A 338 5.73 -1.10 -3.38
C ALA A 338 4.89 -0.84 -2.15
N ALA A 339 5.07 -1.67 -1.13
CA ALA A 339 4.38 -1.51 0.13
C ALA A 339 4.61 -0.10 0.71
N LEU A 340 5.86 0.34 0.79
CA LEU A 340 6.24 1.61 1.40
C LEU A 340 5.82 2.84 0.57
N LEU A 341 5.87 2.77 -0.76
CA LEU A 341 5.28 3.78 -1.65
C LEU A 341 3.78 3.91 -1.43
N LEU A 342 3.09 2.77 -1.34
CA LEU A 342 1.66 2.75 -1.07
C LEU A 342 1.38 3.55 0.20
N ILE A 343 2.15 3.35 1.29
CA ILE A 343 1.97 4.11 2.54
C ILE A 343 2.11 5.61 2.35
N GLY A 344 3.16 6.09 1.68
CA GLY A 344 3.37 7.53 1.48
C GLY A 344 2.23 8.20 0.68
N VAL A 345 1.58 7.44 -0.22
CA VAL A 345 0.40 7.88 -1.00
C VAL A 345 -0.90 7.81 -0.19
N LEU A 346 -0.93 7.04 0.89
CA LEU A 346 -2.08 6.94 1.80
C LEU A 346 -2.00 8.01 2.91
N GLU A 347 -0.79 8.37 3.34
CA GLU A 347 -0.49 9.31 4.42
C GLU A 347 -1.12 10.71 4.19
N VAL A 348 -1.15 11.10 2.93
CA VAL A 348 -1.83 12.24 2.28
C VAL A 348 -3.21 12.55 2.78
N TRP A 349 -4.07 11.56 2.70
CA TRP A 349 -5.48 11.77 2.83
C TRP A 349 -5.89 11.57 4.29
N ARG A 350 -4.93 11.17 5.14
CA ARG A 350 -5.07 10.77 6.54
C ARG A 350 -4.90 11.95 7.51
N ARG A 351 -4.79 13.19 7.02
CA ARG A 351 -4.85 14.41 7.85
C ARG A 351 -6.15 14.38 8.66
N LEU A 352 -6.05 13.90 9.88
CA LEU A 352 -7.13 13.94 10.85
C LEU A 352 -7.13 15.32 11.51
N PRO A 353 -8.29 15.79 11.98
CA PRO A 353 -8.35 16.91 12.90
C PRO A 353 -7.40 16.67 14.08
N GLU A 354 -6.80 17.74 14.61
CA GLU A 354 -5.88 17.69 15.75
C GLU A 354 -6.44 16.87 16.92
N GLU A 355 -7.76 16.73 17.06
CA GLU A 355 -8.41 16.07 18.19
C GLU A 355 -8.48 14.52 18.14
N VAL A 356 -8.15 13.86 17.01
CA VAL A 356 -8.23 12.38 16.89
C VAL A 356 -6.84 11.72 16.93
N TYR A 357 -6.14 11.93 18.05
CA TYR A 357 -4.80 11.40 18.36
C TYR A 357 -4.71 9.86 18.38
N ALA A 358 -5.82 9.14 18.60
CA ALA A 358 -5.83 7.66 18.63
C ALA A 358 -5.49 7.02 17.27
N THR A 359 -5.72 7.74 16.18
CA THR A 359 -5.50 7.22 14.82
C THR A 359 -4.04 7.31 14.37
N SER A 360 -3.22 8.22 14.93
CA SER A 360 -1.80 8.35 14.56
C SER A 360 -1.01 7.07 14.89
N LEU A 361 -1.28 6.48 16.06
CA LEU A 361 -0.77 5.18 16.53
C LEU A 361 -1.06 4.01 15.56
N THR A 362 -2.12 4.08 14.77
CA THR A 362 -2.47 3.00 13.82
C THR A 362 -1.67 3.05 12.52
N THR A 363 -0.90 4.12 12.26
CA THR A 363 -0.37 4.41 10.92
C THR A 363 1.13 4.67 10.88
N THR A 364 1.68 5.39 11.87
CA THR A 364 3.12 5.70 11.95
C THR A 364 3.93 4.52 12.53
N THR A 365 3.37 3.78 13.49
CA THR A 365 3.99 2.56 14.08
C THR A 365 4.28 1.50 13.05
N PRO A 366 3.28 1.06 12.24
CA PRO A 366 3.48 0.01 11.27
C PRO A 366 4.49 0.40 10.20
N LEU A 367 4.44 1.65 9.75
CA LEU A 367 5.35 2.24 8.76
C LEU A 367 6.80 2.20 9.27
N THR A 368 7.03 2.67 10.49
CA THR A 368 8.34 2.70 11.14
C THR A 368 8.94 1.30 11.26
N VAL A 369 8.14 0.30 11.67
CA VAL A 369 8.56 -1.12 11.72
C VAL A 369 8.94 -1.60 10.32
N LEU A 370 8.08 -1.39 9.33
CA LEU A 370 8.30 -1.86 7.96
C LEU A 370 9.54 -1.23 7.32
N ILE A 371 9.83 0.05 7.60
CA ILE A 371 11.01 0.76 7.10
C ILE A 371 12.29 0.20 7.74
N LEU A 372 12.37 0.18 9.08
CA LEU A 372 13.53 -0.36 9.80
C LEU A 372 13.84 -1.79 9.35
N TRP A 373 12.78 -2.56 9.18
CA TRP A 373 12.89 -3.94 8.78
C TRP A 373 13.30 -4.09 7.31
N TRP A 374 12.77 -3.26 6.42
CA TRP A 374 13.25 -3.17 5.03
C TRP A 374 14.75 -2.88 4.97
N LEU A 375 15.25 -1.94 5.78
CA LEU A 375 16.67 -1.62 5.85
C LEU A 375 17.48 -2.88 6.23
N VAL A 376 17.13 -3.56 7.32
CA VAL A 376 17.82 -4.77 7.79
C VAL A 376 17.87 -5.87 6.72
N LEU A 377 16.73 -6.14 6.07
CA LEU A 377 16.63 -7.19 5.05
C LEU A 377 17.42 -6.87 3.80
N HIS A 378 17.45 -5.60 3.41
CA HIS A 378 18.18 -5.15 2.24
C HIS A 378 19.69 -5.19 2.51
N VAL A 379 20.15 -4.94 3.75
CA VAL A 379 21.56 -5.18 4.16
C VAL A 379 21.91 -6.64 3.94
N ILE A 380 21.06 -7.54 4.45
CA ILE A 380 21.24 -8.99 4.35
C ILE A 380 21.30 -9.44 2.88
N GLU A 381 20.42 -8.94 2.01
CA GLU A 381 20.42 -9.26 0.59
C GLU A 381 21.68 -8.76 -0.13
N MET A 382 22.19 -7.56 0.21
CA MET A 382 23.37 -6.94 -0.41
C MET A 382 24.69 -7.57 0.01
N LEU A 383 24.76 -8.14 1.21
CA LEU A 383 25.96 -8.84 1.68
C LEU A 383 26.22 -10.14 0.88
N GLU A 384 25.27 -10.62 0.08
CA GLU A 384 25.30 -11.88 -0.68
C GLU A 384 25.93 -13.04 0.08
N VAL A 385 25.82 -13.08 1.41
CA VAL A 385 26.54 -14.07 2.21
C VAL A 385 26.04 -15.45 1.79
N PRO A 386 26.87 -16.29 1.15
CA PRO A 386 26.42 -17.55 0.61
C PRO A 386 25.94 -18.49 1.72
N SER A 387 26.46 -18.34 2.94
CA SER A 387 26.02 -19.06 4.15
C SER A 387 24.71 -18.56 4.75
N LEU A 388 24.18 -17.37 4.36
CA LEU A 388 22.81 -16.93 4.69
C LEU A 388 21.76 -17.59 3.77
N ARG A 389 22.15 -18.52 2.88
CA ARG A 389 21.28 -19.61 2.46
C ARG A 389 21.33 -20.72 3.52
N PRO A 390 20.24 -21.02 4.24
CA PRO A 390 19.58 -20.20 5.26
C PRO A 390 20.47 -20.07 6.52
N VAL A 391 20.97 -18.88 6.86
CA VAL A 391 21.58 -18.71 8.20
C VAL A 391 20.49 -18.81 9.24
N GLY A 392 20.70 -19.78 10.14
CA GLY A 392 20.25 -19.79 11.52
C GLY A 392 18.75 -19.66 11.73
N ARG A 393 18.12 -20.77 12.13
CA ARG A 393 16.73 -20.80 12.64
C ARG A 393 16.41 -19.54 13.47
N PHE A 394 17.34 -19.09 14.32
CA PHE A 394 17.24 -17.91 15.19
C PHE A 394 16.94 -16.55 14.51
N CYS A 395 17.58 -16.21 13.38
CA CYS A 395 17.36 -14.89 12.73
C CYS A 395 16.07 -14.83 11.91
N THR A 396 15.44 -15.97 11.61
CA THR A 396 14.17 -16.03 10.84
C THR A 396 12.91 -15.98 11.70
N TRP A 397 12.99 -16.35 12.99
CA TRP A 397 11.82 -16.34 13.87
C TRP A 397 11.19 -14.95 14.06
N PRO A 398 11.96 -13.87 14.32
CA PRO A 398 11.35 -12.54 14.46
C PRO A 398 10.56 -12.13 13.22
N ILE A 399 11.05 -12.53 12.04
CA ILE A 399 10.43 -12.23 10.74
C ILE A 399 9.12 -12.98 10.54
N VAL A 400 9.12 -14.27 10.89
CA VAL A 400 7.94 -15.12 10.75
C VAL A 400 6.84 -14.70 11.74
N LEU A 401 7.23 -14.14 12.89
CA LEU A 401 6.31 -13.63 13.91
C LEU A 401 5.68 -12.28 13.55
N MET A 402 6.28 -11.47 12.66
CA MET A 402 5.75 -10.16 12.27
C MET A 402 4.28 -10.14 11.84
N PRO A 403 3.81 -10.98 10.91
CA PRO A 403 2.41 -10.95 10.52
C PRO A 403 1.48 -11.39 11.67
N PHE A 404 1.96 -12.20 12.63
CA PHE A 404 1.20 -12.52 13.84
C PHE A 404 1.09 -11.33 14.79
N LEU A 405 2.19 -10.59 14.98
CA LEU A 405 2.19 -9.35 15.77
C LEU A 405 1.31 -8.27 15.12
N ALA A 406 1.35 -8.15 13.80
CA ALA A 406 0.48 -7.26 13.05
C ALA A 406 -0.99 -7.66 13.20
N ALA A 407 -1.32 -8.96 13.14
CA ALA A 407 -2.68 -9.44 13.37
C ALA A 407 -3.16 -9.07 14.78
N TYR A 408 -2.33 -9.37 15.79
CA TYR A 408 -2.62 -9.08 17.19
C TYR A 408 -2.86 -7.59 17.43
N PHE A 409 -2.01 -6.74 16.83
CA PHE A 409 -2.16 -5.29 16.89
C PHE A 409 -3.47 -4.84 16.23
N LEU A 410 -3.73 -5.26 14.98
CA LEU A 410 -4.94 -4.88 14.24
C LEU A 410 -6.23 -5.29 14.95
N ALA A 411 -6.27 -6.49 15.52
CA ALA A 411 -7.40 -6.94 16.29
C ALA A 411 -7.75 -6.05 17.48
N GLY A 412 -6.75 -5.42 18.09
CA GLY A 412 -6.92 -4.51 19.22
C GLY A 412 -7.24 -3.06 18.83
N THR A 413 -7.34 -2.71 17.53
CA THR A 413 -7.45 -1.32 17.08
C THR A 413 -8.79 -0.94 16.42
N PHE A 414 -9.79 -1.83 16.41
CA PHE A 414 -11.03 -1.58 15.65
C PHE A 414 -11.89 -0.40 16.16
N PHE A 415 -12.13 -0.29 17.48
CA PHE A 415 -12.96 0.76 18.08
C PHE A 415 -12.34 1.25 19.39
N TYR A 416 -11.33 2.12 19.31
CA TYR A 416 -10.78 2.76 20.51
C TYR A 416 -11.82 3.71 21.14
N PRO A 417 -12.01 3.73 22.48
CA PRO A 417 -11.28 2.99 23.52
C PRO A 417 -11.90 1.62 23.91
N ARG A 418 -12.95 1.13 23.24
CA ARG A 418 -13.53 -0.20 23.52
C ARG A 418 -12.57 -1.35 23.20
N SER A 419 -11.62 -1.15 22.28
CA SER A 419 -10.52 -2.07 21.98
C SER A 419 -9.18 -1.49 22.46
N ASN A 420 -8.25 -2.37 22.83
CA ASN A 420 -6.90 -2.01 23.28
C ASN A 420 -5.88 -3.02 22.72
N PRO A 421 -4.91 -2.60 21.89
CA PRO A 421 -3.88 -3.51 21.35
C PRO A 421 -2.76 -3.81 22.36
N TRP A 422 -2.77 -3.14 23.52
CA TRP A 422 -1.71 -3.20 24.52
C TRP A 422 -2.14 -4.02 25.73
N ASN A 423 -1.80 -3.59 26.95
CA ASN A 423 -2.11 -4.29 28.19
C ASN A 423 -3.19 -3.53 28.98
N PRO A 424 -4.36 -4.12 29.28
CA PRO A 424 -4.82 -5.44 28.82
C PRO A 424 -5.22 -5.44 27.34
N TRP A 425 -4.99 -6.56 26.65
CA TRP A 425 -5.35 -6.70 25.24
C TRP A 425 -6.84 -7.01 25.11
N VAL A 426 -7.53 -6.19 24.33
CA VAL A 426 -8.98 -6.28 24.11
C VAL A 426 -9.26 -6.16 22.61
N ALA A 427 -9.70 -7.25 22.01
CA ALA A 427 -10.12 -7.30 20.60
C ALA A 427 -11.63 -7.49 20.49
N LEU A 428 -12.29 -6.58 19.77
CA LEU A 428 -13.75 -6.58 19.65
C LEU A 428 -14.24 -7.61 18.62
N MET A 429 -13.58 -7.66 17.45
CA MET A 429 -13.85 -8.59 16.33
C MET A 429 -15.35 -8.94 16.14
N PRO A 430 -16.22 -7.97 15.79
CA PRO A 430 -17.67 -8.21 15.71
C PRO A 430 -18.06 -9.41 14.85
N ASP A 431 -17.46 -9.56 13.67
CA ASP A 431 -17.79 -10.66 12.76
C ASP A 431 -17.35 -12.02 13.29
N PHE A 432 -16.25 -12.08 14.05
CA PHE A 432 -15.86 -13.32 14.72
C PHE A 432 -16.80 -13.63 15.88
N ASN A 433 -17.22 -12.60 16.62
CA ASN A 433 -18.10 -12.73 17.78
C ASN A 433 -19.47 -13.29 17.39
N VAL A 434 -19.99 -12.99 16.19
CA VAL A 434 -21.22 -13.58 15.64
C VAL A 434 -21.18 -15.11 15.66
N TYR A 435 -20.04 -15.74 15.38
CA TYR A 435 -19.89 -17.20 15.46
C TYR A 435 -19.82 -17.70 16.91
N ILE A 436 -19.16 -16.95 17.81
CA ILE A 436 -19.08 -17.29 19.23
C ILE A 436 -20.47 -17.27 19.87
N VAL A 437 -21.28 -16.24 19.60
CA VAL A 437 -22.63 -16.13 20.14
C VAL A 437 -23.53 -17.22 19.56
N ALA A 438 -23.48 -17.48 18.25
CA ALA A 438 -24.22 -18.58 17.64
C ALA A 438 -23.81 -19.96 18.21
N ALA A 439 -22.52 -20.17 18.48
CA ALA A 439 -22.03 -21.39 19.13
C ALA A 439 -22.52 -21.53 20.58
N ASN A 440 -22.55 -20.44 21.34
CA ASN A 440 -23.13 -20.42 22.69
C ASN A 440 -24.62 -20.75 22.66
N ASN A 441 -25.37 -20.19 21.71
CA ASN A 441 -26.80 -20.48 21.55
C ASN A 441 -27.02 -21.97 21.28
N VAL A 442 -26.28 -22.54 20.34
CA VAL A 442 -26.36 -23.97 20.03
C VAL A 442 -25.96 -24.83 21.23
N ALA A 443 -24.91 -24.45 21.97
CA ALA A 443 -24.48 -25.15 23.19
C ALA A 443 -25.55 -25.11 24.30
N ALA A 444 -26.36 -24.05 24.34
CA ALA A 444 -27.50 -23.90 25.23
C ALA A 444 -28.79 -24.57 24.71
N GLY A 445 -28.76 -25.23 23.55
CA GLY A 445 -29.93 -25.85 22.93
C GLY A 445 -30.89 -24.85 22.26
N LEU A 446 -30.44 -23.61 22.03
CA LEU A 446 -31.17 -22.54 21.35
C LEU A 446 -30.86 -22.51 19.84
N SER A 447 -31.67 -21.76 19.08
CA SER A 447 -31.40 -21.53 17.65
C SER A 447 -30.12 -20.70 17.47
N PRO A 448 -29.24 -21.02 16.50
CA PRO A 448 -28.13 -20.14 16.14
C PRO A 448 -28.58 -18.78 15.60
N TYR A 449 -29.85 -18.65 15.17
CA TYR A 449 -30.47 -17.42 14.66
C TYR A 449 -31.25 -16.64 15.73
N ALA A 450 -31.07 -16.96 17.02
CA ALA A 450 -31.66 -16.16 18.08
C ALA A 450 -31.21 -14.68 17.96
N PRO A 451 -32.09 -13.70 18.29
CA PRO A 451 -31.77 -12.28 18.16
C PRO A 451 -30.47 -11.91 18.90
N GLN A 452 -29.59 -11.18 18.23
CA GLN A 452 -28.31 -10.71 18.73
C GLN A 452 -27.93 -9.39 18.05
N GLU A 453 -26.99 -8.64 18.63
CA GLU A 453 -26.58 -7.30 18.15
C GLU A 453 -26.11 -7.31 16.68
N TRP A 454 -25.37 -8.34 16.27
CA TRP A 454 -24.92 -8.52 14.88
C TRP A 454 -25.51 -9.81 14.32
N PRO A 455 -26.32 -9.82 13.25
CA PRO A 455 -27.07 -10.99 12.84
C PRO A 455 -26.16 -12.15 12.37
N TYR A 456 -26.53 -13.39 12.74
CA TYR A 456 -25.87 -14.60 12.26
C TYR A 456 -26.45 -15.01 10.89
N LEU A 457 -25.67 -14.80 9.82
CA LEU A 457 -26.13 -14.96 8.43
C LEU A 457 -25.53 -16.19 7.73
N TYR A 458 -25.12 -17.20 8.49
CA TYR A 458 -24.38 -18.36 8.00
C TYR A 458 -25.18 -19.66 8.15
N PRO A 459 -24.88 -20.73 7.40
CA PRO A 459 -25.49 -22.04 7.59
C PRO A 459 -25.23 -22.57 9.01
N PRO A 460 -26.10 -23.42 9.59
CA PRO A 460 -25.97 -23.87 10.98
C PRO A 460 -24.64 -24.55 11.29
N ILE A 461 -24.05 -25.27 10.32
CA ILE A 461 -22.77 -25.95 10.49
C ILE A 461 -21.64 -25.01 10.95
N ALA A 462 -21.66 -23.73 10.58
CA ALA A 462 -20.63 -22.79 11.00
C ALA A 462 -20.68 -22.48 12.52
N ALA A 463 -21.87 -22.47 13.13
CA ALA A 463 -22.02 -22.35 14.58
C ALA A 463 -21.46 -23.59 15.31
N PHE A 464 -21.70 -24.79 14.76
CA PHE A 464 -21.14 -26.03 15.32
C PHE A 464 -19.61 -26.08 15.21
N LEU A 465 -19.04 -25.61 14.10
CA LEU A 465 -17.59 -25.50 13.93
C LEU A 465 -16.96 -24.49 14.91
N ALA A 466 -17.75 -23.53 15.40
CA ALA A 466 -17.34 -22.56 16.40
C ALA A 466 -17.54 -23.04 17.86
N LEU A 467 -18.12 -24.21 18.11
CA LEU A 467 -18.26 -24.75 19.49
C LEU A 467 -16.96 -24.76 20.32
N PRO A 468 -15.77 -25.09 19.75
CA PRO A 468 -14.52 -25.03 20.51
C PRO A 468 -14.18 -23.64 21.05
N THR A 469 -14.81 -22.57 20.56
CA THR A 469 -14.51 -21.19 20.99
C THR A 469 -15.24 -20.77 22.25
N VAL A 470 -16.35 -21.43 22.58
CA VAL A 470 -17.22 -21.13 23.74
C VAL A 470 -16.44 -21.07 25.06
N PRO A 471 -15.61 -22.06 25.44
CA PRO A 471 -14.90 -22.03 26.72
C PRO A 471 -13.75 -21.02 26.79
N TRP A 472 -13.20 -20.60 25.65
CA TRP A 472 -11.99 -19.74 25.61
C TRP A 472 -12.10 -18.63 24.55
N PRO A 473 -13.00 -17.63 24.69
CA PRO A 473 -13.26 -16.64 23.65
C PRO A 473 -12.01 -15.85 23.23
N VAL A 474 -11.23 -15.36 24.19
CA VAL A 474 -9.99 -14.58 23.94
C VAL A 474 -8.93 -15.44 23.26
N ALA A 475 -8.69 -16.66 23.75
CA ALA A 475 -7.74 -17.57 23.11
C ALA A 475 -8.17 -17.92 21.68
N SER A 476 -9.49 -18.04 21.45
CA SER A 476 -10.05 -18.33 20.12
C SER A 476 -9.85 -17.20 19.13
N GLN A 477 -9.94 -15.93 19.56
CA GLN A 477 -9.58 -14.78 18.73
C GLN A 477 -8.10 -14.83 18.30
N VAL A 478 -7.20 -15.16 19.22
CA VAL A 478 -5.76 -15.31 18.93
C VAL A 478 -5.50 -16.47 17.96
N VAL A 479 -6.14 -17.63 18.20
CA VAL A 479 -6.03 -18.81 17.32
C VAL A 479 -6.60 -18.51 15.94
N TRP A 480 -7.73 -17.81 15.85
CA TRP A 480 -8.36 -17.40 14.60
C TRP A 480 -7.42 -16.55 13.74
N MET A 481 -6.80 -15.53 14.34
CA MET A 481 -5.79 -14.72 13.67
C MET A 481 -4.58 -15.54 13.25
N ALA A 482 -4.08 -16.42 14.12
CA ALA A 482 -2.92 -17.27 13.83
C ALA A 482 -3.19 -18.21 12.64
N ILE A 483 -4.39 -18.77 12.54
CA ILE A 483 -4.84 -19.56 11.39
C ILE A 483 -4.84 -18.71 10.13
N LYS A 484 -5.47 -17.52 10.16
CA LYS A 484 -5.53 -16.61 9.01
C LYS A 484 -4.13 -16.22 8.52
N VAL A 485 -3.24 -15.81 9.43
CA VAL A 485 -1.85 -15.47 9.11
C VAL A 485 -1.13 -16.67 8.49
N THR A 486 -1.27 -17.85 9.08
CA THR A 486 -0.62 -19.07 8.58
C THR A 486 -1.10 -19.42 7.18
N LEU A 487 -2.40 -19.38 6.92
CA LEU A 487 -2.96 -19.66 5.59
C LEU A 487 -2.44 -18.66 4.55
N TRP A 488 -2.39 -17.37 4.88
CA TRP A 488 -1.82 -16.37 3.98
C TRP A 488 -0.31 -16.54 3.77
N LEU A 489 0.46 -16.93 4.80
CA LEU A 489 1.87 -17.31 4.64
C LEU A 489 2.04 -18.48 3.67
N LEU A 490 1.13 -19.46 3.70
CA LEU A 490 1.12 -20.56 2.74
C LEU A 490 0.77 -20.07 1.32
N VAL A 491 -0.12 -19.07 1.17
CA VAL A 491 -0.41 -18.42 -0.12
C VAL A 491 0.83 -17.67 -0.65
N MET A 492 1.53 -16.93 0.23
CA MET A 492 2.81 -16.28 -0.12
C MET A 492 3.85 -17.30 -0.56
N TYR A 493 3.96 -18.41 0.16
CA TYR A 493 4.85 -19.51 -0.21
C TYR A 493 4.47 -20.09 -1.59
N ARG A 494 3.17 -20.34 -1.82
CA ARG A 494 2.62 -20.90 -3.07
C ARG A 494 2.94 -20.02 -4.28
N ILE A 495 2.82 -18.70 -4.16
CA ILE A 495 3.13 -17.77 -5.26
C ILE A 495 4.64 -17.62 -5.50
N GLY A 496 5.48 -18.10 -4.58
CA GLY A 496 6.93 -18.14 -4.68
C GLY A 496 7.67 -17.14 -3.78
N LEU A 497 6.98 -16.46 -2.86
CA LEU A 497 7.61 -15.59 -1.86
C LEU A 497 8.15 -16.46 -0.72
N ARG A 498 9.46 -16.70 -0.73
CA ARG A 498 10.16 -17.57 0.23
C ARG A 498 11.02 -16.81 1.24
N GLY A 499 11.31 -17.46 2.35
CA GLY A 499 12.11 -16.89 3.44
C GLY A 499 11.40 -15.68 4.02
N TRP A 500 12.16 -14.60 4.28
CA TRP A 500 11.63 -13.37 4.87
C TRP A 500 10.61 -12.64 4.00
N ARG A 501 10.62 -12.84 2.68
CA ARG A 501 9.80 -12.08 1.73
C ARG A 501 8.30 -12.33 1.95
N GLY A 502 7.92 -13.57 2.25
CA GLY A 502 6.51 -13.93 2.49
C GLY A 502 5.93 -13.22 3.72
N PRO A 503 6.49 -13.41 4.92
CA PRO A 503 6.06 -12.72 6.12
C PRO A 503 6.11 -11.20 6.00
N PHE A 504 7.13 -10.64 5.36
CA PHE A 504 7.22 -9.19 5.16
C PHE A 504 6.10 -8.64 4.30
N VAL A 505 5.86 -9.25 3.12
CA VAL A 505 4.77 -8.84 2.22
C VAL A 505 3.43 -8.99 2.90
N LEU A 506 3.23 -10.10 3.62
CA LEU A 506 1.99 -10.31 4.36
C LEU A 506 1.79 -9.22 5.41
N THR A 507 2.80 -8.94 6.22
CA THR A 507 2.77 -7.86 7.24
C THR A 507 2.45 -6.51 6.61
N ALA A 508 3.10 -6.18 5.49
CA ALA A 508 2.82 -4.96 4.75
C ALA A 508 1.39 -4.94 4.21
N LEU A 509 0.88 -6.01 3.62
CA LEU A 509 -0.51 -6.05 3.16
C LEU A 509 -1.48 -5.86 4.33
N MET A 510 -1.24 -6.51 5.47
CA MET A 510 -2.10 -6.42 6.64
C MET A 510 -2.17 -5.01 7.22
N LEU A 511 -1.05 -4.31 7.24
CA LEU A 511 -0.96 -2.98 7.88
C LEU A 511 -1.36 -1.84 6.93
N LEU A 512 -1.29 -2.06 5.61
CA LEU A 512 -1.39 -1.00 4.61
C LEU A 512 -2.56 -1.15 3.66
N MET A 513 -3.10 -2.35 3.52
CA MET A 513 -4.31 -2.56 2.76
C MET A 513 -5.51 -2.48 3.70
N GLY A 514 -6.13 -1.31 3.83
CA GLY A 514 -7.29 -1.07 4.71
C GLY A 514 -8.35 -2.17 4.65
N SER A 515 -8.69 -2.65 3.46
CA SER A 515 -9.67 -3.75 3.32
C SER A 515 -9.18 -5.08 3.91
N PHE A 516 -7.87 -5.32 3.92
CA PHE A 516 -7.27 -6.47 4.60
C PHE A 516 -7.07 -6.22 6.09
N SER A 517 -6.71 -5.00 6.49
CA SER A 517 -6.67 -4.58 7.89
C SER A 517 -8.03 -4.80 8.55
N ALA A 518 -9.11 -4.31 7.91
CA ALA A 518 -10.48 -4.45 8.34
C ALA A 518 -10.90 -5.92 8.48
N ASP A 519 -10.47 -6.80 7.58
CA ASP A 519 -10.70 -8.25 7.69
C ASP A 519 -10.09 -8.85 8.98
N PHE A 520 -8.95 -8.35 9.47
CA PHE A 520 -8.37 -8.74 10.76
C PHE A 520 -9.04 -8.04 11.96
N MET A 521 -9.30 -6.74 11.85
CA MET A 521 -9.94 -5.93 12.89
C MET A 521 -11.35 -6.46 13.23
N MET A 522 -12.11 -6.85 12.20
CA MET A 522 -13.45 -7.44 12.33
C MET A 522 -13.41 -8.92 12.73
N GLY A 523 -12.27 -9.60 12.54
CA GLY A 523 -12.20 -11.05 12.64
C GLY A 523 -13.01 -11.77 11.55
N ASN A 524 -13.20 -11.14 10.39
CA ASN A 524 -14.04 -11.66 9.31
C ASN A 524 -13.46 -12.95 8.68
N ILE A 525 -14.34 -13.79 8.10
CA ILE A 525 -14.01 -15.06 7.43
C ILE A 525 -13.51 -14.90 5.99
N GLN A 526 -13.75 -13.76 5.33
CA GLN A 526 -13.47 -13.55 3.91
C GLN A 526 -12.00 -13.80 3.58
N GLY A 527 -11.05 -13.22 4.33
CA GLY A 527 -9.62 -13.44 4.12
C GLY A 527 -9.20 -14.91 4.26
N LEU A 528 -9.84 -15.67 5.17
CA LEU A 528 -9.62 -17.11 5.32
C LEU A 528 -10.13 -17.88 4.11
N MET A 529 -11.32 -17.54 3.61
CA MET A 529 -11.92 -18.17 2.42
C MET A 529 -11.04 -17.96 1.18
N VAL A 530 -10.58 -16.73 0.95
CA VAL A 530 -9.65 -16.43 -0.16
C VAL A 530 -8.41 -17.30 -0.05
N ALA A 531 -7.78 -17.35 1.12
CA ALA A 531 -6.57 -18.13 1.31
C ALA A 531 -6.80 -19.62 1.04
N LEU A 532 -7.89 -20.21 1.57
CA LEU A 532 -8.22 -21.62 1.33
C LEU A 532 -8.49 -21.92 -0.14
N VAL A 533 -9.26 -21.09 -0.84
CA VAL A 533 -9.53 -21.27 -2.29
C VAL A 533 -8.24 -21.23 -3.10
N PHE A 534 -7.33 -20.30 -2.81
CA PHE A 534 -6.05 -20.23 -3.53
C PHE A 534 -5.10 -21.36 -3.14
N LEU A 535 -5.10 -21.82 -1.88
CA LEU A 535 -4.34 -23.00 -1.48
C LEU A 535 -4.88 -24.29 -2.10
N ASP A 536 -6.17 -24.33 -2.42
CA ASP A 536 -6.81 -25.47 -3.06
C ASP A 536 -6.57 -25.47 -4.57
N LEU A 537 -6.79 -24.33 -5.25
CA LEU A 537 -6.91 -24.28 -6.71
C LEU A 537 -5.72 -23.64 -7.43
N ALA A 538 -4.94 -22.79 -6.75
CA ALA A 538 -3.86 -22.06 -7.41
C ALA A 538 -2.62 -22.96 -7.63
N PRO A 539 -1.99 -22.90 -8.81
CA PRO A 539 -0.77 -23.65 -9.07
C PRO A 539 0.42 -23.04 -8.31
N GLY A 540 1.38 -23.88 -7.98
CA GLY A 540 2.62 -23.48 -7.30
C GLY A 540 3.11 -24.55 -6.35
N ARG A 541 4.36 -24.42 -5.92
CA ARG A 541 4.99 -25.36 -4.98
C ARG A 541 4.35 -25.26 -3.61
N THR A 542 4.15 -26.39 -2.92
CA THR A 542 3.55 -26.42 -1.57
C THR A 542 4.57 -26.75 -0.50
N VAL A 543 4.27 -26.32 0.74
CA VAL A 543 5.04 -26.75 1.91
C VAL A 543 4.92 -28.26 2.11
N PHE A 544 3.78 -28.86 1.77
CA PHE A 544 3.59 -30.31 1.80
C PHE A 544 4.56 -31.04 0.86
N GLN A 545 4.72 -30.58 -0.38
CA GLN A 545 5.71 -31.12 -1.31
C GLN A 545 7.13 -31.02 -0.75
N ASP A 546 7.51 -29.85 -0.24
CA ASP A 546 8.83 -29.65 0.39
C ASP A 546 9.07 -30.61 1.55
N LEU A 547 8.06 -30.83 2.39
CA LEU A 547 8.15 -31.73 3.54
C LEU A 547 8.22 -33.19 3.09
N ALA A 548 7.39 -33.59 2.13
CA ALA A 548 7.37 -34.94 1.58
C ALA A 548 8.71 -35.30 0.93
N GLU A 549 9.27 -34.41 0.11
CA GLU A 549 10.59 -34.56 -0.51
C GLU A 549 11.69 -34.66 0.56
N LYS A 550 11.72 -33.74 1.54
CA LYS A 550 12.74 -33.73 2.61
C LYS A 550 12.66 -34.94 3.55
N ARG A 551 11.46 -35.47 3.78
CA ARG A 551 11.22 -36.62 4.68
C ARG A 551 11.25 -37.96 3.96
N GLY A 552 11.42 -37.97 2.63
CA GLY A 552 11.42 -39.20 1.83
C GLY A 552 10.08 -39.94 1.82
N TRP A 553 8.96 -39.22 1.91
CA TRP A 553 7.63 -39.84 1.94
C TRP A 553 7.24 -40.35 0.54
N SER A 554 7.51 -41.62 0.29
CA SER A 554 7.20 -42.30 -0.98
C SER A 554 5.70 -42.26 -1.33
N TRP A 555 4.82 -42.37 -0.33
CA TRP A 555 3.36 -42.26 -0.52
C TRP A 555 2.89 -40.87 -0.99
N ALA A 556 3.71 -39.85 -0.76
CA ALA A 556 3.47 -38.47 -1.14
C ALA A 556 4.22 -38.06 -2.44
N ALA A 557 5.00 -38.97 -3.03
CA ALA A 557 5.70 -38.72 -4.29
C ALA A 557 4.70 -38.36 -5.41
N GLY A 558 4.97 -37.27 -6.12
CA GLY A 558 4.08 -36.76 -7.17
C GLY A 558 2.80 -36.07 -6.68
N ARG A 559 2.52 -36.04 -5.36
CA ARG A 559 1.37 -35.31 -4.81
C ARG A 559 1.72 -33.84 -4.59
N THR A 560 0.91 -32.96 -5.17
CA THR A 560 1.04 -31.51 -5.01
C THR A 560 0.38 -30.99 -3.72
N HIS A 561 -0.62 -31.70 -3.19
CA HIS A 561 -1.45 -31.28 -2.05
C HIS A 561 -1.68 -32.44 -1.08
N LEU A 562 -1.90 -32.12 0.20
CA LEU A 562 -2.30 -33.08 1.21
C LEU A 562 -3.72 -33.60 0.96
N LEU A 563 -4.65 -32.69 0.71
CA LEU A 563 -6.04 -33.00 0.37
C LEU A 563 -6.23 -32.95 -1.15
N PRO A 564 -7.15 -33.77 -1.72
CA PRO A 564 -7.54 -33.63 -3.11
C PRO A 564 -8.04 -32.23 -3.43
N HIS A 565 -7.68 -31.71 -4.61
CA HIS A 565 -8.22 -30.45 -5.11
C HIS A 565 -9.74 -30.41 -5.03
N GLY A 566 -10.29 -29.26 -4.63
CA GLY A 566 -11.72 -29.00 -4.52
C GLY A 566 -12.26 -29.20 -3.10
N VAL A 567 -11.59 -29.97 -2.24
CA VAL A 567 -12.08 -30.25 -0.88
C VAL A 567 -12.15 -28.97 -0.04
N LEU A 568 -11.09 -28.16 -0.04
CA LEU A 568 -11.06 -26.93 0.77
C LEU A 568 -12.04 -25.90 0.20
N THR A 569 -12.16 -25.79 -1.11
CA THR A 569 -13.13 -24.91 -1.79
C THR A 569 -14.55 -25.33 -1.42
N GLY A 570 -14.89 -26.63 -1.49
CA GLY A 570 -16.19 -27.16 -1.09
C GLY A 570 -16.51 -26.92 0.39
N PHE A 571 -15.52 -27.07 1.27
CA PHE A 571 -15.65 -26.78 2.69
C PHE A 571 -16.02 -25.30 2.95
N VAL A 572 -15.30 -24.35 2.33
CA VAL A 572 -15.64 -22.93 2.51
C VAL A 572 -16.95 -22.54 1.83
N THR A 573 -17.32 -23.18 0.71
CA THR A 573 -18.65 -23.02 0.09
C THR A 573 -19.78 -23.44 1.02
N ALA A 574 -19.58 -24.49 1.83
CA ALA A 574 -20.57 -24.93 2.81
C ALA A 574 -20.73 -23.99 4.02
N ILE A 575 -19.72 -23.17 4.32
CA ILE A 575 -19.78 -22.15 5.37
C ILE A 575 -20.36 -20.84 4.84
N LYS A 576 -20.03 -20.48 3.59
CA LYS A 576 -20.57 -19.30 2.91
C LYS A 576 -20.64 -19.60 1.43
N ILE A 577 -21.80 -19.45 0.80
CA ILE A 577 -22.04 -19.93 -0.58
C ILE A 577 -21.15 -19.28 -1.65
N ILE A 578 -20.58 -18.10 -1.36
CA ILE A 578 -19.83 -17.25 -2.29
C ILE A 578 -18.72 -17.98 -3.09
N PRO A 579 -17.85 -18.82 -2.50
CA PRO A 579 -16.83 -19.57 -3.23
C PRO A 579 -17.40 -20.63 -4.19
N GLY A 580 -18.70 -20.91 -4.14
CA GLY A 580 -19.39 -21.78 -5.09
C GLY A 580 -19.16 -21.37 -6.56
N LEU A 581 -18.92 -20.09 -6.83
CA LEU A 581 -18.58 -19.62 -8.18
C LEU A 581 -17.30 -20.26 -8.74
N PHE A 582 -16.34 -20.64 -7.89
CA PHE A 582 -15.13 -21.34 -8.31
C PHE A 582 -15.44 -22.78 -8.79
N LEU A 583 -16.49 -23.43 -8.27
CA LEU A 583 -16.94 -24.72 -8.77
C LEU A 583 -17.47 -24.59 -10.20
N VAL A 584 -18.23 -23.51 -10.48
CA VAL A 584 -18.70 -23.19 -11.84
C VAL A 584 -17.53 -22.94 -12.77
N LEU A 585 -16.50 -22.21 -12.32
CA LEU A 585 -15.28 -22.01 -13.10
C LEU A 585 -14.61 -23.34 -13.45
N LEU A 586 -14.44 -24.23 -12.47
CA LEU A 586 -13.82 -25.55 -12.68
C LEU A 586 -14.66 -26.46 -13.58
N LEU A 587 -15.99 -26.38 -13.46
CA LEU A 587 -16.95 -27.09 -14.32
C LEU A 587 -16.79 -26.65 -15.78
N LEU A 588 -16.72 -25.34 -16.04
CA LEU A 588 -16.47 -24.80 -17.38
C LEU A 588 -15.08 -25.16 -17.93
N GLN A 589 -14.12 -25.44 -17.07
CA GLN A 589 -12.81 -25.97 -17.45
C GLN A 589 -12.79 -27.51 -17.56
N ARG A 590 -13.93 -28.18 -17.37
CA ARG A 590 -14.06 -29.65 -17.40
C ARG A 590 -13.16 -30.35 -16.37
N GLN A 591 -12.86 -29.67 -15.26
CA GLN A 591 -12.08 -30.24 -14.15
C GLN A 591 -13.00 -31.03 -13.21
N TRP A 592 -13.54 -32.14 -13.72
CA TRP A 592 -14.57 -32.94 -13.04
C TRP A 592 -14.13 -33.49 -11.68
N ARG A 593 -12.84 -33.84 -11.52
CA ARG A 593 -12.32 -34.36 -10.25
C ARG A 593 -12.39 -33.30 -9.13
N PRO A 594 -11.81 -32.09 -9.28
CA PRO A 594 -12.01 -31.01 -8.33
C PRO A 594 -13.48 -30.65 -8.08
N VAL A 595 -14.30 -30.56 -9.12
CA VAL A 595 -15.74 -30.26 -9.00
C VAL A 595 -16.43 -31.30 -8.13
N ARG A 596 -16.24 -32.59 -8.43
CA ARG A 596 -16.81 -33.69 -7.66
C ARG A 596 -16.41 -33.61 -6.19
N ASN A 597 -15.12 -33.42 -5.91
CA ASN A 597 -14.63 -33.34 -4.54
C ASN A 597 -15.24 -32.15 -3.79
N ALA A 598 -15.34 -30.98 -4.44
CA ALA A 598 -15.95 -29.79 -3.85
C ALA A 598 -17.44 -29.98 -3.56
N VAL A 599 -18.18 -30.58 -4.50
CA VAL A 599 -19.61 -30.89 -4.32
C VAL A 599 -19.82 -31.89 -3.19
N ILE A 600 -19.03 -32.99 -3.15
CA ILE A 600 -19.13 -33.98 -2.08
C ILE A 600 -18.85 -33.34 -0.72
N THR A 601 -17.76 -32.58 -0.58
CA THR A 601 -17.44 -31.92 0.68
C THR A 601 -18.53 -30.93 1.08
N GLY A 602 -18.99 -30.11 0.13
CA GLY A 602 -20.04 -29.12 0.37
C GLY A 602 -21.33 -29.77 0.89
N VAL A 603 -21.82 -30.78 0.15
CA VAL A 603 -23.01 -31.55 0.52
C VAL A 603 -22.84 -32.25 1.86
N ALA A 604 -21.69 -32.88 2.12
CA ALA A 604 -21.43 -33.56 3.39
C ALA A 604 -21.49 -32.59 4.58
N MET A 605 -20.92 -31.39 4.46
CA MET A 605 -20.97 -30.37 5.51
C MET A 605 -22.38 -29.80 5.71
N THR A 606 -23.13 -29.55 4.62
CA THR A 606 -24.53 -29.11 4.71
C THR A 606 -25.41 -30.18 5.35
N LEU A 607 -25.25 -31.46 4.96
CA LEU A 607 -25.98 -32.58 5.56
C LEU A 607 -25.63 -32.76 7.03
N LEU A 608 -24.37 -32.58 7.43
CA LEU A 608 -23.98 -32.59 8.83
C LEU A 608 -24.71 -31.48 9.61
N GLY A 609 -24.77 -30.26 9.07
CA GLY A 609 -25.58 -29.18 9.63
C GLY A 609 -27.08 -29.54 9.72
N ALA A 610 -27.62 -30.20 8.69
CA ALA A 610 -29.01 -30.64 8.66
C ALA A 610 -29.32 -31.72 9.71
N VAL A 611 -28.38 -32.62 9.99
CA VAL A 611 -28.52 -33.65 11.03
C VAL A 611 -28.43 -33.02 12.42
N LEU A 612 -27.50 -32.08 12.63
CA LEU A 612 -27.27 -31.45 13.93
C LEU A 612 -28.34 -30.41 14.28
N ALA A 613 -28.84 -29.65 13.31
CA ALA A 613 -29.88 -28.65 13.49
C ALA A 613 -30.84 -28.59 12.28
N PRO A 614 -31.79 -29.54 12.17
CA PRO A 614 -32.69 -29.64 11.02
C PRO A 614 -33.55 -28.38 10.79
N LYS A 615 -34.15 -27.85 11.87
CA LYS A 615 -35.02 -26.67 11.82
C LYS A 615 -34.25 -25.43 11.37
N ALA A 616 -33.10 -25.17 11.98
CA ALA A 616 -32.21 -24.06 11.63
C ALA A 616 -31.72 -24.18 10.16
N THR A 617 -31.51 -25.40 9.66
CA THR A 617 -31.11 -25.61 8.27
C THR A 617 -32.23 -25.24 7.28
N LEU A 618 -33.48 -25.58 7.61
CA LEU A 618 -34.64 -25.17 6.81
C LEU A 618 -34.87 -23.66 6.87
N GLU A 619 -34.69 -23.06 8.04
CA GLU A 619 -34.75 -21.60 8.24
C GLU A 619 -33.70 -20.88 7.39
N TYR A 620 -32.45 -21.34 7.41
CA TYR A 620 -31.39 -20.82 6.54
C TYR A 620 -31.71 -20.96 5.05
N ALA A 621 -32.19 -22.14 4.62
CA ALA A 621 -32.58 -22.36 3.23
C ALA A 621 -33.72 -21.42 2.83
N GLY A 622 -34.68 -21.19 3.73
CA GLY A 622 -35.75 -20.20 3.56
C GLY A 622 -35.21 -18.79 3.37
N MET A 623 -34.33 -18.32 4.27
CA MET A 623 -33.71 -17.00 4.17
C MET A 623 -32.92 -16.85 2.86
N LEU A 624 -32.17 -17.87 2.45
CA LEU A 624 -31.39 -17.85 1.21
C LEU A 624 -32.29 -17.79 -0.03
N LEU A 625 -33.33 -18.63 -0.11
CA LEU A 625 -34.22 -18.70 -1.28
C LEU A 625 -35.11 -17.46 -1.45
N HIS A 626 -35.48 -16.82 -0.34
CA HIS A 626 -36.29 -15.59 -0.36
C HIS A 626 -35.44 -14.32 -0.37
N GLY A 627 -34.11 -14.42 -0.41
CA GLY A 627 -33.21 -13.26 -0.45
C GLY A 627 -33.16 -12.44 0.85
N GLN A 628 -33.45 -13.06 1.99
CA GLN A 628 -33.59 -12.38 3.29
C GLN A 628 -32.28 -12.26 4.07
N LEU A 629 -31.19 -12.87 3.60
CA LEU A 629 -29.89 -12.84 4.27
C LEU A 629 -29.31 -11.43 4.48
N ASN A 630 -29.87 -10.42 3.82
CA ASN A 630 -29.41 -9.03 3.89
C ASN A 630 -30.48 -8.06 4.43
N GLN A 631 -31.64 -8.57 4.90
CA GLN A 631 -32.78 -7.71 5.29
C GLN A 631 -32.54 -6.92 6.58
N ASP A 632 -31.77 -7.48 7.50
CA ASP A 632 -31.49 -6.88 8.82
C ASP A 632 -30.06 -6.33 8.90
N ILE A 633 -29.48 -5.92 7.76
CA ILE A 633 -28.15 -5.32 7.75
C ILE A 633 -28.26 -3.89 8.29
N GLU A 634 -27.90 -3.72 9.56
CA GLU A 634 -27.71 -2.41 10.20
C GLU A 634 -26.26 -1.94 10.04
N GLY A 635 -26.06 -0.68 9.66
CA GLY A 635 -24.73 -0.07 9.57
C GLY A 635 -24.69 1.17 8.70
N VAL A 636 -23.76 2.08 9.02
CA VAL A 636 -23.61 3.37 8.33
C VAL A 636 -23.31 3.14 6.84
N GLY A 637 -24.12 3.74 5.96
CA GLY A 637 -24.13 3.51 4.51
C GLY A 637 -22.74 3.48 3.85
N VAL A 638 -21.80 4.26 4.40
CA VAL A 638 -20.51 4.52 3.76
C VAL A 638 -19.62 3.28 3.71
N HIS A 639 -19.81 2.34 4.64
CA HIS A 639 -19.07 1.06 4.66
C HIS A 639 -19.51 0.11 3.53
N TYR A 640 -20.67 0.35 2.92
CA TYR A 640 -21.16 -0.45 1.81
C TYR A 640 -20.66 0.06 0.47
N VAL A 641 -19.85 -0.79 -0.16
CA VAL A 641 -19.10 -0.51 -1.39
C VAL A 641 -19.40 -1.55 -2.47
N SER A 642 -20.62 -2.07 -2.52
CA SER A 642 -21.11 -2.84 -3.67
C SER A 642 -21.32 -1.92 -4.87
N LEU A 643 -21.37 -2.49 -6.09
CA LEU A 643 -21.71 -1.69 -7.26
C LEU A 643 -23.14 -1.15 -7.20
N VAL A 644 -24.06 -1.93 -6.60
CA VAL A 644 -25.47 -1.52 -6.42
C VAL A 644 -25.53 -0.23 -5.60
N ILE A 645 -24.93 -0.22 -4.40
CA ILE A 645 -24.98 0.92 -3.50
C ILE A 645 -24.14 2.09 -4.04
N GLY A 646 -23.00 1.79 -4.68
CA GLY A 646 -22.20 2.78 -5.38
C GLY A 646 -22.98 3.54 -6.47
N LEU A 647 -23.85 2.85 -7.22
CA LEU A 647 -24.70 3.47 -8.24
C LEU A 647 -25.97 4.10 -7.65
N GLN A 648 -26.54 3.52 -6.60
CA GLN A 648 -27.75 3.99 -5.93
C GLN A 648 -27.59 5.44 -5.44
N ARG A 649 -26.40 5.79 -4.95
CA ARG A 649 -26.01 7.16 -4.57
C ARG A 649 -26.19 8.21 -5.67
N PHE A 650 -26.27 7.81 -6.94
CA PHE A 650 -26.49 8.74 -8.06
C PHE A 650 -27.93 8.82 -8.53
N VAL A 651 -28.72 7.77 -8.31
CA VAL A 651 -30.07 7.63 -8.88
C VAL A 651 -31.18 7.67 -7.83
N GLY A 652 -30.82 7.63 -6.54
CA GLY A 652 -31.76 7.56 -5.43
C GLY A 652 -32.36 6.16 -5.23
N GLU A 653 -33.31 6.07 -4.32
CA GLU A 653 -34.08 4.85 -4.05
C GLU A 653 -35.05 4.48 -5.19
N GLY A 654 -35.43 3.21 -5.28
CA GLY A 654 -36.41 2.68 -6.24
C GLY A 654 -35.81 2.07 -7.52
N ALA A 655 -34.48 2.10 -7.66
CA ALA A 655 -33.75 1.51 -8.80
C ALA A 655 -33.00 0.20 -8.46
N GLU A 656 -33.14 -0.32 -7.24
CA GLU A 656 -32.31 -1.40 -6.67
C GLU A 656 -32.32 -2.66 -7.55
N SER A 657 -33.48 -3.01 -8.10
CA SER A 657 -33.62 -4.17 -8.99
C SER A 657 -32.81 -4.01 -10.28
N VAL A 658 -32.87 -2.82 -10.90
CA VAL A 658 -32.11 -2.52 -12.14
C VAL A 658 -30.62 -2.45 -11.84
N LEU A 659 -30.22 -1.79 -10.75
CA LEU A 659 -28.83 -1.70 -10.33
C LEU A 659 -28.24 -3.07 -9.97
N THR A 660 -29.04 -3.94 -9.34
CA THR A 660 -28.67 -5.33 -9.09
C THR A 660 -28.42 -6.06 -10.41
N LEU A 661 -29.32 -5.95 -11.39
CA LEU A 661 -29.12 -6.55 -12.72
C LEU A 661 -27.84 -6.03 -13.41
N VAL A 662 -27.55 -4.73 -13.30
CA VAL A 662 -26.30 -4.13 -13.80
C VAL A 662 -25.08 -4.74 -13.10
N SER A 663 -25.12 -4.86 -11.78
CA SER A 663 -24.06 -5.49 -10.98
C SER A 663 -23.85 -6.96 -11.37
N LEU A 664 -24.92 -7.74 -11.49
CA LEU A 664 -24.88 -9.12 -11.97
C LEU A 664 -24.27 -9.21 -13.38
N GLY A 665 -24.61 -8.28 -14.28
CA GLY A 665 -24.05 -8.20 -15.62
C GLY A 665 -22.54 -7.96 -15.61
N VAL A 666 -22.06 -7.01 -14.80
CA VAL A 666 -20.63 -6.74 -14.64
C VAL A 666 -19.91 -7.95 -14.02
N GLY A 667 -20.51 -8.58 -13.02
CA GLY A 667 -20.02 -9.82 -12.40
C GLY A 667 -19.90 -10.96 -13.42
N ALA A 668 -20.92 -11.14 -14.28
CA ALA A 668 -20.91 -12.16 -15.34
C ALA A 668 -19.82 -11.90 -16.39
N ILE A 669 -19.61 -10.64 -16.79
CA ILE A 669 -18.50 -10.27 -17.69
C ILE A 669 -17.14 -10.56 -17.03
N GLY A 670 -17.00 -10.23 -15.74
CA GLY A 670 -15.81 -10.54 -14.95
C GLY A 670 -15.54 -12.03 -14.81
N PHE A 671 -16.59 -12.83 -14.57
CA PHE A 671 -16.50 -14.28 -14.51
C PHE A 671 -16.15 -14.90 -15.87
N PHE A 672 -16.72 -14.37 -16.96
CA PHE A 672 -16.32 -14.77 -18.30
C PHE A 672 -14.84 -14.46 -18.56
N ALA A 673 -14.35 -13.29 -18.15
CA ALA A 673 -12.93 -12.97 -18.21
C ALA A 673 -12.11 -13.96 -17.38
N ALA A 674 -12.51 -14.24 -16.15
CA ALA A 674 -11.87 -15.22 -15.27
C ALA A 674 -11.70 -16.58 -15.96
N TRP A 675 -12.76 -17.09 -16.58
CA TRP A 675 -12.72 -18.32 -17.37
C TRP A 675 -11.73 -18.26 -18.53
N ARG A 676 -11.71 -17.17 -19.31
CA ARG A 676 -10.76 -17.01 -20.43
C ARG A 676 -9.30 -16.97 -19.95
N TRP A 677 -9.01 -16.19 -18.91
CA TRP A 677 -7.65 -16.07 -18.36
C TRP A 677 -7.18 -17.37 -17.73
N TYR A 678 -8.06 -18.06 -17.00
CA TYR A 678 -7.76 -19.38 -16.47
C TYR A 678 -7.47 -20.38 -17.59
N ARG A 679 -8.30 -20.40 -18.65
CA ARG A 679 -8.10 -21.28 -19.82
C ARG A 679 -6.82 -20.98 -20.58
N ALA A 680 -6.34 -19.73 -20.54
CA ALA A 680 -5.07 -19.31 -21.12
C ALA A 680 -3.83 -19.67 -20.25
N GLY A 681 -3.99 -20.53 -19.24
CA GLY A 681 -2.92 -20.94 -18.32
C GLY A 681 -2.52 -19.88 -17.30
N ARG A 682 -3.23 -18.75 -17.24
CA ARG A 682 -2.99 -17.67 -16.26
C ARG A 682 -3.86 -17.89 -15.02
N HIS A 683 -3.70 -19.05 -14.38
CA HIS A 683 -4.59 -19.50 -13.30
C HIS A 683 -4.74 -18.51 -12.15
N TRP A 684 -3.66 -17.89 -11.66
CA TRP A 684 -3.73 -16.89 -10.59
C TRP A 684 -4.61 -15.69 -10.97
N ILE A 685 -4.44 -15.15 -12.18
CA ILE A 685 -5.28 -14.05 -12.68
C ILE A 685 -6.73 -14.51 -12.83
N GLY A 686 -6.95 -15.68 -13.42
CA GLY A 686 -8.29 -16.25 -13.59
C GLY A 686 -9.01 -16.44 -12.26
N LEU A 687 -8.34 -17.00 -11.25
CA LEU A 687 -8.90 -17.18 -9.91
C LEU A 687 -9.18 -15.83 -9.23
N SER A 688 -8.28 -14.85 -9.35
CA SER A 688 -8.51 -13.51 -8.78
C SER A 688 -9.71 -12.82 -9.42
N LEU A 689 -9.84 -12.86 -10.75
CA LEU A 689 -11.00 -12.28 -11.46
C LEU A 689 -12.30 -12.98 -11.07
N CYS A 690 -12.27 -14.31 -10.85
CA CYS A 690 -13.41 -15.06 -10.35
C CYS A 690 -13.81 -14.58 -8.96
N GLY A 691 -12.84 -14.41 -8.06
CA GLY A 691 -13.05 -13.88 -6.72
C GLY A 691 -13.63 -12.46 -6.73
N ILE A 692 -13.05 -11.54 -7.51
CA ILE A 692 -13.55 -10.18 -7.65
C ILE A 692 -14.98 -10.18 -8.19
N ALA A 693 -15.29 -11.03 -9.18
CA ALA A 693 -16.65 -11.16 -9.70
C ALA A 693 -17.67 -11.56 -8.63
N THR A 694 -17.29 -12.32 -7.60
CA THR A 694 -18.19 -12.67 -6.48
C THR A 694 -18.74 -11.45 -5.73
N VAL A 695 -17.96 -10.36 -5.66
CA VAL A 695 -18.39 -9.11 -5.00
C VAL A 695 -19.55 -8.46 -5.77
N PHE A 696 -19.56 -8.60 -7.10
CA PHE A 696 -20.60 -8.05 -7.98
C PHE A 696 -21.88 -8.90 -8.01
N PHE A 697 -21.80 -10.16 -7.57
CA PHE A 697 -22.98 -11.01 -7.36
C PHE A 697 -23.67 -10.75 -6.02
N SER A 698 -23.09 -9.91 -5.16
CA SER A 698 -23.68 -9.49 -3.90
C SER A 698 -24.27 -8.08 -4.02
N PRO A 699 -25.55 -7.86 -3.68
CA PRO A 699 -26.13 -6.52 -3.70
C PRO A 699 -25.55 -5.62 -2.60
N VAL A 700 -25.09 -6.22 -1.50
CA VAL A 700 -24.40 -5.54 -0.39
C VAL A 700 -23.00 -6.13 -0.23
N ALA A 701 -21.99 -5.28 -0.14
CA ALA A 701 -20.61 -5.69 0.08
C ALA A 701 -19.89 -4.65 0.93
N TRP A 702 -19.20 -5.11 1.97
CA TRP A 702 -18.34 -4.28 2.79
C TRP A 702 -16.97 -4.12 2.13
N ASN A 703 -16.23 -3.10 2.56
CA ASN A 703 -14.86 -2.82 2.15
C ASN A 703 -13.94 -4.05 2.20
N TYR A 704 -13.99 -4.84 3.27
CA TYR A 704 -13.18 -6.04 3.42
C TYR A 704 -13.57 -7.21 2.49
N TYR A 705 -14.63 -7.12 1.68
CA TYR A 705 -14.93 -8.13 0.64
C TYR A 705 -13.91 -8.05 -0.50
N TYR A 706 -13.23 -6.91 -0.65
CA TYR A 706 -12.22 -6.69 -1.69
C TYR A 706 -10.85 -7.31 -1.38
N VAL A 707 -10.73 -8.16 -0.33
CA VAL A 707 -9.55 -9.02 -0.12
C VAL A 707 -9.23 -9.93 -1.32
N TRP A 708 -10.20 -10.17 -2.21
CA TRP A 708 -9.98 -10.82 -3.52
C TRP A 708 -9.02 -10.07 -4.44
N LEU A 709 -8.75 -8.79 -4.20
CA LEU A 709 -7.73 -8.01 -4.92
C LEU A 709 -6.30 -8.45 -4.52
N ILE A 710 -6.10 -9.01 -3.32
CA ILE A 710 -4.76 -9.35 -2.83
C ILE A 710 -4.04 -10.35 -3.75
N PRO A 711 -4.64 -11.50 -4.14
CA PRO A 711 -3.93 -12.42 -5.03
C PRO A 711 -3.65 -11.82 -6.43
N ALA A 712 -4.52 -10.91 -6.90
CA ALA A 712 -4.29 -10.15 -8.13
C ALA A 712 -3.07 -9.21 -8.00
N LEU A 713 -2.97 -8.51 -6.87
CA LEU A 713 -1.82 -7.67 -6.52
C LEU A 713 -0.54 -8.49 -6.42
N LEU A 714 -0.56 -9.62 -5.72
CA LEU A 714 0.61 -10.48 -5.56
C LEU A 714 1.15 -10.96 -6.91
N ILE A 715 0.27 -11.35 -7.85
CA ILE A 715 0.70 -11.77 -9.18
C ILE A 715 1.20 -10.60 -10.03
N VAL A 716 0.60 -9.41 -9.92
CA VAL A 716 1.09 -8.19 -10.59
C VAL A 716 2.46 -7.80 -10.05
N MET A 717 2.65 -7.75 -8.73
CA MET A 717 3.94 -7.47 -8.10
C MET A 717 5.00 -8.48 -8.54
N ARG A 718 4.63 -9.77 -8.58
CA ARG A 718 5.52 -10.80 -9.12
C ARG A 718 5.83 -10.53 -10.59
N GLN A 719 4.86 -10.25 -11.45
CA GLN A 719 5.11 -9.99 -12.87
C GLN A 719 5.97 -8.75 -13.12
N ILE A 720 5.79 -7.68 -12.34
CA ILE A 720 6.66 -6.49 -12.35
C ILE A 720 8.08 -6.87 -11.92
N ALA A 721 8.23 -7.68 -10.88
CA ALA A 721 9.55 -8.16 -10.43
C ALA A 721 10.21 -9.15 -11.42
N LEU A 722 9.40 -9.89 -12.19
CA LEU A 722 9.84 -10.85 -13.19
C LEU A 722 9.97 -10.22 -14.59
N ASP A 723 9.70 -8.92 -14.76
CA ASP A 723 9.61 -8.23 -16.07
C ASP A 723 8.73 -8.98 -17.10
N THR A 724 7.67 -9.63 -16.62
CA THR A 724 6.77 -10.43 -17.47
C THR A 724 5.76 -9.52 -18.19
N PRO A 725 5.47 -9.74 -19.48
CA PRO A 725 4.59 -8.85 -20.25
C PRO A 725 3.13 -8.92 -19.76
N MET A 726 2.67 -7.82 -19.17
CA MET A 726 1.26 -7.52 -18.91
C MET A 726 0.94 -6.13 -19.50
N PRO A 727 -0.26 -5.88 -20.04
CA PRO A 727 -0.63 -4.55 -20.51
C PRO A 727 -0.48 -3.52 -19.38
N ARG A 728 0.34 -2.49 -19.61
CA ARG A 728 0.71 -1.47 -18.61
C ARG A 728 -0.49 -0.77 -17.97
N TRP A 729 -1.57 -0.59 -18.72
CA TRP A 729 -2.79 0.03 -18.21
C TRP A 729 -3.58 -0.89 -17.26
N VAL A 730 -3.45 -2.22 -17.36
CA VAL A 730 -4.06 -3.15 -16.39
C VAL A 730 -3.30 -3.10 -15.08
N GLN A 731 -1.97 -3.04 -15.14
CA GLN A 731 -1.14 -2.79 -13.95
C GLN A 731 -1.57 -1.47 -13.30
N PHE A 732 -1.79 -0.42 -14.10
CA PHE A 732 -2.27 0.87 -13.59
C PHE A 732 -3.61 0.78 -12.87
N ILE A 733 -4.64 0.17 -13.48
CA ILE A 733 -5.97 0.05 -12.84
C ILE A 733 -5.90 -0.83 -11.59
N LEU A 734 -5.18 -1.96 -11.63
CA LEU A 734 -5.03 -2.85 -10.47
C LEU A 734 -4.29 -2.16 -9.32
N VAL A 735 -3.20 -1.42 -9.61
CA VAL A 735 -2.49 -0.63 -8.61
C VAL A 735 -3.39 0.48 -8.06
N GLY A 736 -4.16 1.16 -8.91
CA GLY A 736 -5.14 2.16 -8.49
C GLY A 736 -6.23 1.59 -7.58
N ALA A 737 -6.81 0.45 -7.93
CA ALA A 737 -7.80 -0.26 -7.11
C ALA A 737 -7.21 -0.71 -5.76
N VAL A 738 -5.94 -1.12 -5.75
CA VAL A 738 -5.22 -1.47 -4.52
C VAL A 738 -4.94 -0.24 -3.67
N ILE A 739 -4.51 0.88 -4.24
CA ILE A 739 -4.38 2.15 -3.52
C ILE A 739 -5.71 2.54 -2.88
N TRP A 740 -6.81 2.37 -3.63
CA TRP A 740 -8.14 2.66 -3.11
C TRP A 740 -8.56 1.73 -1.97
N ALA A 741 -8.42 0.42 -2.15
CA ALA A 741 -8.68 -0.59 -1.13
C ALA A 741 -7.74 -0.47 0.08
N SER A 742 -6.59 0.16 -0.12
CA SER A 742 -5.64 0.45 0.93
C SER A 742 -6.05 1.62 1.80
N TYR A 743 -6.52 2.70 1.17
CA TYR A 743 -6.88 3.91 1.90
C TYR A 743 -8.28 3.88 2.46
N GLU A 744 -9.20 3.30 1.68
CA GLU A 744 -10.63 3.32 1.94
C GLU A 744 -11.16 4.76 2.04
N PHE A 745 -10.86 5.57 1.01
CA PHE A 745 -11.24 6.99 0.91
C PHE A 745 -12.71 7.28 1.27
N HIS A 746 -13.60 6.34 0.94
CA HIS A 746 -15.01 6.42 1.28
C HIS A 746 -15.24 6.57 2.79
N LEU A 747 -14.46 5.87 3.64
CA LEU A 747 -14.56 5.96 5.11
C LEU A 747 -14.11 7.31 5.68
N LYS A 748 -13.64 8.25 4.85
CA LYS A 748 -13.29 9.62 5.24
C LYS A 748 -14.36 10.64 4.87
N LEU A 749 -15.39 10.22 4.14
CA LEU A 749 -16.55 11.06 3.90
C LEU A 749 -17.36 11.20 5.20
N PRO A 750 -18.10 12.32 5.37
CA PRO A 750 -19.06 12.45 6.47
C PRO A 750 -20.00 11.25 6.50
N ASN A 751 -20.26 10.70 7.68
CA ASN A 751 -21.04 9.49 7.83
C ASN A 751 -21.85 9.54 9.14
N GLY A 752 -22.85 8.68 9.26
CA GLY A 752 -23.79 8.66 10.38
C GLY A 752 -24.92 9.68 10.22
N ASP A 753 -25.53 10.07 11.34
CA ASP A 753 -26.67 10.97 11.36
C ASP A 753 -26.26 12.40 11.03
N ASN A 754 -26.98 13.03 10.11
CA ASN A 754 -26.78 14.44 9.79
C ASN A 754 -27.51 15.35 10.81
N PRO A 755 -27.08 16.62 10.99
CA PRO A 755 -27.70 17.54 11.96
C PRO A 755 -29.14 17.96 11.66
N GLU A 756 -29.63 17.72 10.43
CA GLU A 756 -30.94 18.14 9.94
C GLU A 756 -32.00 17.02 10.00
N GLY A 757 -31.61 15.82 10.42
CA GLY A 757 -32.41 14.59 10.39
C GLY A 757 -32.25 13.85 9.07
N GLY A 758 -31.65 12.65 9.11
CA GLY A 758 -31.30 11.82 7.94
C GLY A 758 -29.85 11.34 8.02
N GLU A 759 -29.37 10.64 6.99
CA GLU A 759 -27.97 10.22 6.94
C GLU A 759 -27.09 11.28 6.24
N PHE A 760 -25.81 11.35 6.58
CA PHE A 760 -24.86 12.23 5.86
C PHE A 760 -24.74 11.88 4.37
N GLU A 761 -25.05 10.65 3.97
CA GLU A 761 -25.06 10.23 2.56
C GLU A 761 -26.10 11.01 1.74
N ASP A 762 -27.21 11.43 2.34
CA ASP A 762 -28.25 12.20 1.67
C ASP A 762 -27.74 13.59 1.23
N LEU A 763 -26.72 14.09 1.92
CA LEU A 763 -26.07 15.37 1.65
C LEU A 763 -24.85 15.23 0.71
N TYR A 764 -24.62 14.04 0.15
CA TYR A 764 -23.46 13.82 -0.70
C TYR A 764 -23.54 14.59 -2.01
N THR A 765 -22.48 15.36 -2.27
CA THR A 765 -22.23 15.96 -3.58
C THR A 765 -21.89 14.89 -4.61
N LEU A 766 -21.94 15.24 -5.91
CA LEU A 766 -21.52 14.34 -6.99
C LEU A 766 -20.10 13.79 -6.75
N SER A 767 -19.18 14.61 -6.25
CA SER A 767 -17.82 14.18 -5.88
C SER A 767 -17.81 13.17 -4.74
N ASN A 768 -18.62 13.37 -3.70
CA ASN A 768 -18.72 12.44 -2.57
C ASN A 768 -19.24 11.08 -3.05
N ASN A 769 -20.25 11.07 -3.93
CA ASN A 769 -20.79 9.85 -4.53
C ASN A 769 -19.75 9.09 -5.37
N VAL A 770 -18.95 9.81 -6.16
CA VAL A 770 -17.84 9.21 -6.93
C VAL A 770 -16.81 8.57 -5.99
N VAL A 771 -16.43 9.26 -4.92
CA VAL A 771 -15.49 8.74 -3.92
C VAL A 771 -16.09 7.51 -3.22
N ALA A 772 -17.32 7.58 -2.73
CA ALA A 772 -17.98 6.46 -2.07
C ALA A 772 -18.04 5.19 -2.96
N GLY A 773 -18.34 5.36 -4.26
CA GLY A 773 -18.46 4.25 -5.22
C GLY A 773 -17.15 3.76 -5.88
N MET A 774 -16.04 4.46 -5.74
CA MET A 774 -14.84 4.23 -6.56
C MET A 774 -14.20 2.84 -6.38
N LEU A 775 -14.32 2.19 -5.21
CA LEU A 775 -13.79 0.83 -5.03
C LEU A 775 -14.52 -0.17 -5.95
N ALA A 776 -15.84 -0.04 -6.03
CA ALA A 776 -16.66 -0.83 -6.95
C ALA A 776 -16.39 -0.45 -8.41
N PHE A 777 -16.30 0.85 -8.73
CA PHE A 777 -16.07 1.31 -10.10
C PHE A 777 -14.70 0.90 -10.64
N SER A 778 -13.64 1.04 -9.84
CA SER A 778 -12.29 0.62 -10.22
C SER A 778 -12.21 -0.90 -10.39
N SER A 779 -12.84 -1.69 -9.52
CA SER A 779 -12.92 -3.14 -9.66
C SER A 779 -13.75 -3.57 -10.87
N ALA A 780 -14.84 -2.87 -11.19
CA ALA A 780 -15.62 -3.08 -12.40
C ALA A 780 -14.76 -2.81 -13.65
N ALA A 781 -13.99 -1.71 -13.65
CA ALA A 781 -13.06 -1.39 -14.72
C ALA A 781 -12.01 -2.50 -14.91
N VAL A 782 -11.48 -3.10 -13.82
CA VAL A 782 -10.57 -4.27 -13.89
C VAL A 782 -11.25 -5.46 -14.59
N LEU A 783 -12.49 -5.77 -14.23
CA LEU A 783 -13.23 -6.89 -14.83
C LEU A 783 -13.51 -6.68 -16.32
N LEU A 784 -14.01 -5.51 -16.69
CA LEU A 784 -14.29 -5.13 -18.08
C LEU A 784 -13.00 -5.12 -18.92
N ALA A 785 -11.92 -4.57 -18.37
CA ALA A 785 -10.60 -4.57 -18.95
C ALA A 785 -10.08 -5.97 -19.27
N ALA A 786 -10.18 -6.86 -18.28
CA ALA A 786 -9.73 -8.24 -18.40
C ALA A 786 -10.54 -8.99 -19.47
N ALA A 787 -11.84 -8.71 -19.60
CA ALA A 787 -12.71 -9.31 -20.62
C ALA A 787 -12.27 -8.94 -22.05
N VAL A 788 -11.90 -7.67 -22.28
CA VAL A 788 -11.45 -7.20 -23.60
C VAL A 788 -10.06 -7.75 -23.96
N LEU A 789 -9.15 -7.80 -23.00
CA LEU A 789 -7.76 -8.20 -23.23
C LEU A 789 -7.54 -9.70 -23.44
N GLY A 790 -8.46 -10.54 -22.98
CA GLY A 790 -8.41 -11.99 -23.21
C GLY A 790 -8.45 -12.42 -24.69
N ARG A 791 -8.41 -11.47 -25.64
CA ARG A 791 -8.38 -11.68 -27.09
C ARG A 791 -6.96 -11.85 -27.67
N ARG A 792 -5.89 -11.36 -27.03
CA ARG A 792 -4.54 -11.30 -27.64
C ARG A 792 -3.53 -12.26 -27.03
N ARG A 793 -3.58 -13.52 -27.45
CA ARG A 793 -2.42 -14.42 -27.72
C ARG A 793 -2.93 -15.86 -27.90
N ARG A 794 -3.26 -16.18 -29.13
CA ARG A 794 -3.18 -17.53 -29.68
C ARG A 794 -2.26 -17.39 -30.89
N ASN A 795 -0.95 -17.32 -30.67
CA ASN A 795 -0.01 -17.78 -31.68
C ASN A 795 0.37 -19.20 -31.24
N PRO A 796 -0.20 -20.23 -31.87
CA PRO A 796 0.39 -21.55 -31.86
C PRO A 796 1.58 -21.50 -32.84
N GLU A 797 2.71 -20.97 -32.40
CA GLU A 797 3.98 -21.14 -33.11
C GLU A 797 4.85 -22.07 -32.28
N SER A 798 5.05 -23.26 -32.87
CA SER A 798 6.13 -24.24 -32.67
C SER A 798 6.58 -24.51 -31.24
N VAL A 799 5.94 -25.51 -30.62
CA VAL A 799 6.75 -26.53 -29.93
C VAL A 799 7.41 -27.31 -31.07
N PRO A 800 8.74 -27.32 -31.23
CA PRO A 800 9.36 -28.30 -32.11
C PRO A 800 8.99 -29.66 -31.51
N GLU A 801 8.35 -30.52 -32.29
CA GLU A 801 8.45 -31.95 -32.02
C GLU A 801 9.95 -32.27 -31.91
N PRO A 802 10.39 -33.05 -30.91
CA PRO A 802 11.74 -33.54 -30.91
C PRO A 802 11.90 -34.37 -32.19
N ASP A 803 12.80 -33.96 -33.09
CA ASP A 803 13.14 -34.76 -34.27
C ASP A 803 13.55 -36.15 -33.77
N GLU A 804 12.79 -37.19 -34.16
CA GLU A 804 13.03 -38.59 -33.79
C GLU A 804 14.44 -39.06 -34.20
N GLU A 805 15.10 -38.38 -35.15
CA GLU A 805 16.49 -38.64 -35.55
C GLU A 805 17.54 -38.24 -34.49
N SER A 806 17.22 -37.31 -33.58
CA SER A 806 18.18 -36.89 -32.54
C SER A 806 18.27 -37.85 -31.37
N VAL A 807 17.21 -38.62 -31.10
CA VAL A 807 17.16 -39.61 -30.00
C VAL A 807 17.88 -40.90 -30.38
N GLU A 808 17.82 -41.33 -31.65
CA GLU A 808 18.58 -42.50 -32.12
C GLU A 808 20.11 -42.26 -32.12
N SER A 809 20.56 -41.01 -32.34
CA SER A 809 21.99 -40.69 -32.32
C SER A 809 22.62 -40.70 -30.91
N GLU A 810 21.88 -40.30 -29.87
CA GLU A 810 22.38 -40.36 -28.48
C GLU A 810 22.35 -41.79 -27.89
N GLU A 811 21.41 -42.66 -28.31
CA GLU A 811 21.39 -44.07 -27.89
C GLU A 811 22.47 -44.93 -28.59
N LEU A 812 22.89 -44.56 -29.81
CA LEU A 812 23.98 -45.25 -30.52
C LEU A 812 25.37 -44.92 -29.99
N ASP A 813 25.61 -43.70 -29.50
CA ASP A 813 26.89 -43.30 -28.91
C ASP A 813 27.05 -43.77 -27.45
N ALA A 814 25.96 -43.92 -26.69
CA ALA A 814 25.99 -44.47 -25.33
C ALA A 814 26.28 -45.99 -25.27
N ASN A 815 26.09 -46.72 -26.37
CA ASN A 815 26.44 -48.15 -26.49
C ASN A 815 27.86 -48.38 -27.05
N ARG A 816 28.62 -47.33 -27.38
CA ARG A 816 30.00 -47.41 -27.91
C ARG A 816 31.07 -46.77 -27.01
N ALA A 817 30.70 -46.19 -25.88
CA ALA A 817 31.61 -45.72 -24.83
C ALA A 817 31.54 -46.64 -23.61
#